data_AF-A0A518BVE3-F1
#
_entry.id   AF-A0A518BVE3-F1
#
_cell.length_a   1.000
_cell.length_b   1.000
_cell.length_c   1.000
_cell.angle_alpha   90.00
_cell.angle_beta   90.00
_cell.angle_gamma   90.00
#
_symmetry.space_group_name_H-M   'P 1'
#
loop_
_entity.id
_entity.type
_entity.pdbx_description
1 polymer ?
#
loop_
_entity_poly.entity_id
_entity_poly.type
_entity_poly.pdbx_seq_one_letter_code
_entity_poly.pdbx_strand_id
1 'polypeptide(L)'
;MSTTDRRLPMLCLLLGLMICTCLSWSNVQADIPIDPEATTQAEYDERYRIFFRTMMVDAYLETGRRSARWDNQAERGLIEAAQYWASRPWVRHGAWASRIVDDLSAAIEAGCDDPLVLYTHARLLTDDPRTSVTRREGNLMLLDLVAATDEQGYAPLRVWLVAKNAHQGSRRAYPAAPNTEALLIRAIEAAEAVLQSTESGHEQFIARWMDDWFGSLNLEELRIVHAELKGVEDVGPWLRETTLGALYIELAWGFRGGGWADEVTEGGWEGFHNCLALARKHLKKAWSHHRSRPEPAALMIKVSLGAPERDAVSEMRLWFERAVRAQFDYEAAYSSYEWGIRPRWHGSIEAIEAFGHECLETGRFDTIVPFRYIKSMRTVRDELVRRDPSYRWAYDARPETYERTRAVLEGYLNSPPYEFDREGLLLQLAGYATVAERHDEVIRVAGLLGELPNGVDPISGKHWVEVLGTSMTEAGPEKEELRRARLLLSSGRQSDAATIYTSLAVTAESKTMRAFYRKRVVTLDWYGQFMENLPVAVTPDEALTGWEPVQGSWSSDGERLIGDSRGGYLQVRMFGSYGDYWQLSGRAQVLEAPETHRRPLVVVGRWDGTPLGVIMDAHRKEVSVGELSSRRMLVRVPAVDDDFRFRIQFRKGQIHIWIDEELVVQNAWFSGYEETHDNRPGVGGYYWDQPARISFSDLELHRLMP
;
A
#
# COMPACT_ATOMS: atom_id res chain seq x y z
N MET A 1 43.18 61.61 -35.08
CA MET A 1 42.01 62.07 -34.30
C MET A 1 40.76 61.88 -35.15
N SER A 2 39.67 61.43 -34.49
CA SER A 2 38.27 61.23 -34.93
C SER A 2 38.00 60.24 -36.07
N THR A 3 37.44 59.03 -35.84
CA THR A 3 36.04 58.66 -35.49
C THR A 3 35.04 59.03 -36.58
N THR A 4 34.77 58.12 -37.53
CA THR A 4 33.66 57.13 -37.58
C THR A 4 32.29 57.71 -37.92
N ASP A 5 31.77 57.14 -39.01
CA ASP A 5 30.67 57.56 -39.85
C ASP A 5 29.57 56.48 -39.82
N ARG A 6 28.35 56.92 -40.13
CA ARG A 6 27.16 56.17 -40.58
C ARG A 6 26.29 55.40 -39.57
N ARG A 7 25.07 55.92 -39.47
CA ARG A 7 23.86 55.35 -38.88
C ARG A 7 23.06 54.54 -39.92
N LEU A 8 22.42 53.47 -39.42
CA LEU A 8 21.45 52.53 -40.02
C LEU A 8 21.99 51.55 -41.09
N PRO A 9 21.69 50.22 -41.01
CA PRO A 9 20.53 49.58 -40.37
C PRO A 9 20.88 48.46 -39.37
N MET A 10 20.41 48.56 -38.13
CA MET A 10 20.53 47.52 -37.09
C MET A 10 19.13 47.03 -36.67
N LEU A 11 18.30 46.65 -37.65
CA LEU A 11 16.96 46.08 -37.39
C LEU A 11 16.67 44.76 -38.15
N CYS A 12 17.59 44.26 -38.99
CA CYS A 12 17.40 43.00 -39.72
C CYS A 12 18.29 41.84 -39.24
N LEU A 13 19.19 42.05 -38.27
CA LEU A 13 20.11 41.02 -37.77
C LEU A 13 19.74 40.43 -36.40
N LEU A 14 18.77 41.02 -35.70
CA LEU A 14 18.23 40.48 -34.44
C LEU A 14 16.97 39.60 -34.64
N LEU A 15 16.33 39.67 -35.81
CA LEU A 15 15.21 38.77 -36.18
C LEU A 15 15.69 37.43 -36.78
N GLY A 16 16.94 37.33 -37.24
CA GLY A 16 17.52 36.09 -37.78
C GLY A 16 18.13 35.14 -36.73
N LEU A 17 18.38 35.63 -35.52
CA LEU A 17 18.97 34.85 -34.41
C LEU A 17 17.97 34.51 -33.28
N MET A 18 16.74 35.02 -33.36
CA MET A 18 15.60 34.60 -32.51
C MET A 18 14.64 33.60 -33.19
N ILE A 19 14.87 33.25 -34.46
CA ILE A 19 14.05 32.25 -35.19
C ILE A 19 14.75 30.88 -35.28
N CYS A 20 16.01 30.76 -34.84
CA CYS A 20 16.74 29.48 -34.78
C CYS A 20 16.82 28.82 -33.39
N THR A 21 16.03 29.28 -32.40
CA THR A 21 15.91 28.61 -31.09
C THR A 21 14.46 28.28 -30.69
N CYS A 22 13.49 28.44 -31.60
CA CYS A 22 12.10 28.07 -31.37
C CYS A 22 11.60 26.94 -32.29
N LEU A 23 12.51 26.21 -32.95
CA LEU A 23 12.18 24.97 -33.66
C LEU A 23 12.99 23.82 -33.06
N SER A 24 12.26 22.78 -32.64
CA SER A 24 12.71 21.46 -32.14
C SER A 24 13.07 21.31 -30.66
N TRP A 25 12.18 21.75 -29.76
CA TRP A 25 11.85 20.95 -28.55
C TRP A 25 10.37 20.52 -28.54
N SER A 26 9.75 20.45 -29.73
CA SER A 26 8.72 19.44 -29.97
C SER A 26 9.47 18.10 -30.07
N ASN A 27 9.87 17.54 -28.92
CA ASN A 27 10.19 16.13 -28.86
C ASN A 27 8.95 15.41 -29.38
N VAL A 28 9.04 14.89 -30.60
CA VAL A 28 8.08 13.92 -31.12
C VAL A 28 8.28 12.67 -30.27
N GLN A 29 7.72 12.67 -29.07
CA GLN A 29 7.41 11.43 -28.38
C GLN A 29 6.37 10.76 -29.26
N ALA A 30 6.75 9.63 -29.86
CA ALA A 30 5.83 8.81 -30.64
C ALA A 30 4.70 8.33 -29.71
N ASP A 31 3.54 7.98 -30.27
CA ASP A 31 2.50 7.33 -29.48
C ASP A 31 3.00 5.94 -29.00
N ILE A 32 2.43 5.44 -27.89
CA ILE A 32 2.68 4.05 -27.47
C ILE A 32 2.17 3.11 -28.58
N PRO A 33 3.01 2.20 -29.10
CA PRO A 33 2.61 1.35 -30.21
C PRO A 33 1.49 0.40 -29.79
N ILE A 34 0.35 0.49 -30.48
CA ILE A 34 -0.76 -0.45 -30.34
C ILE A 34 -0.60 -1.52 -31.42
N ASP A 35 0.04 -2.63 -31.05
CA ASP A 35 0.20 -3.79 -31.91
C ASP A 35 -0.90 -4.82 -31.59
N PRO A 36 -1.77 -5.18 -32.55
CA PRO A 36 -2.84 -6.16 -32.32
C PRO A 36 -2.31 -7.58 -32.07
N GLU A 37 -1.05 -7.88 -32.38
CA GLU A 37 -0.41 -9.16 -32.07
C GLU A 37 0.27 -9.18 -30.68
N ALA A 38 0.37 -8.03 -30.02
CA ALA A 38 0.96 -7.96 -28.69
C ALA A 38 0.06 -8.70 -27.69
N THR A 39 0.66 -9.60 -26.93
CA THR A 39 -0.07 -10.30 -25.87
C THR A 39 -0.50 -9.33 -24.76
N THR A 40 -1.53 -9.71 -24.01
CA THR A 40 -1.96 -8.99 -22.81
C THR A 40 -1.57 -9.75 -21.55
N GLN A 41 -1.61 -9.06 -20.43
CA GLN A 41 -1.38 -9.64 -19.13
C GLN A 41 -2.47 -10.67 -18.79
N ALA A 42 -3.68 -10.52 -19.34
CA ALA A 42 -4.76 -11.51 -19.26
C ALA A 42 -4.35 -12.87 -19.83
N GLU A 43 -3.78 -12.86 -21.02
CA GLU A 43 -3.31 -14.06 -21.71
C GLU A 43 -2.06 -14.63 -21.04
N TYR A 44 -1.21 -13.78 -20.48
CA TYR A 44 -0.10 -14.23 -19.64
C TYR A 44 -0.60 -14.90 -18.35
N ASP A 45 -1.53 -14.29 -17.63
CA ASP A 45 -2.05 -14.79 -16.35
C ASP A 45 -2.77 -16.13 -16.55
N GLU A 46 -3.45 -16.33 -17.67
CA GLU A 46 -4.04 -17.63 -17.99
C GLU A 46 -3.00 -18.74 -18.16
N ARG A 47 -1.93 -18.47 -18.92
CA ARG A 47 -0.79 -19.41 -19.03
C ARG A 47 -0.14 -19.65 -17.67
N TYR A 48 -0.05 -18.61 -16.83
CA TYR A 48 0.55 -18.70 -15.51
C TYR A 48 -0.29 -19.54 -14.53
N ARG A 49 -1.63 -19.48 -14.61
CA ARG A 49 -2.54 -20.37 -13.85
C ARG A 49 -2.35 -21.83 -14.24
N ILE A 50 -2.25 -22.11 -15.55
CA ILE A 50 -2.00 -23.48 -16.04
C ILE A 50 -0.66 -23.97 -15.50
N PHE A 51 0.39 -23.16 -15.61
CA PHE A 51 1.72 -23.49 -15.11
C PHE A 51 1.72 -23.80 -13.60
N PHE A 52 1.08 -22.98 -12.77
CA PHE A 52 0.98 -23.25 -11.33
C PHE A 52 0.21 -24.52 -11.02
N ARG A 53 -0.89 -24.78 -11.73
CA ARG A 53 -1.63 -26.03 -11.58
C ARG A 53 -0.76 -27.23 -11.90
N THR A 54 -0.02 -27.22 -13.00
CA THR A 54 0.89 -28.30 -13.38
C THR A 54 1.98 -28.50 -12.34
N MET A 55 2.61 -27.41 -11.90
CA MET A 55 3.70 -27.48 -10.92
C MET A 55 3.27 -27.91 -9.51
N MET A 56 1.97 -27.85 -9.19
CA MET A 56 1.46 -28.14 -7.84
C MET A 56 0.55 -29.36 -7.81
N VAL A 57 -0.56 -29.30 -8.55
CA VAL A 57 -1.59 -30.34 -8.50
C VAL A 57 -1.13 -31.55 -9.30
N ASP A 58 -0.77 -31.34 -10.57
CA ASP A 58 -0.39 -32.46 -11.44
C ASP A 58 0.90 -33.13 -10.92
N ALA A 59 1.88 -32.33 -10.49
CA ALA A 59 3.10 -32.84 -9.83
C ALA A 59 2.82 -33.69 -8.57
N TYR A 60 1.85 -33.30 -7.74
CA TYR A 60 1.46 -34.10 -6.58
C TYR A 60 0.78 -35.41 -6.98
N LEU A 61 -0.10 -35.36 -7.99
CA LEU A 61 -0.81 -36.54 -8.49
C LEU A 61 0.14 -37.56 -9.11
N GLU A 62 1.20 -37.09 -9.76
CA GLU A 62 2.19 -37.92 -10.47
C GLU A 62 3.31 -38.45 -9.56
N THR A 63 3.89 -37.59 -8.72
CA THR A 63 5.11 -37.89 -7.95
C THR A 63 4.88 -37.96 -6.44
N GLY A 64 3.78 -37.40 -5.96
CA GLY A 64 3.54 -37.22 -4.53
C GLY A 64 3.26 -38.50 -3.76
N ARG A 65 3.41 -38.43 -2.44
CA ARG A 65 2.98 -39.50 -1.52
C ARG A 65 1.47 -39.43 -1.34
N ARG A 66 0.80 -40.48 -1.82
CA ARG A 66 -0.65 -40.55 -1.91
C ARG A 66 -1.26 -41.55 -0.94
N SER A 67 -2.41 -41.17 -0.38
CA SER A 67 -3.22 -42.00 0.50
C SER A 67 -4.65 -41.47 0.58
N ALA A 68 -5.62 -42.39 0.56
CA ALA A 68 -7.03 -42.06 0.76
C ALA A 68 -7.31 -41.35 2.11
N ARG A 69 -6.37 -41.39 3.07
CA ARG A 69 -6.49 -40.71 4.36
C ARG A 69 -6.39 -39.19 4.26
N TRP A 70 -5.64 -38.65 3.28
CA TRP A 70 -5.35 -37.22 3.18
C TRP A 70 -5.44 -36.63 1.77
N ASP A 71 -5.50 -37.46 0.71
CA ASP A 71 -5.47 -36.99 -0.68
C ASP A 71 -6.53 -35.92 -0.97
N ASN A 72 -7.75 -36.05 -0.44
CA ASN A 72 -8.81 -35.08 -0.69
C ASN A 72 -8.44 -33.68 -0.15
N GLN A 73 -7.93 -33.61 1.07
CA GLN A 73 -7.51 -32.37 1.71
C GLN A 73 -6.24 -31.80 1.04
N ALA A 74 -5.28 -32.67 0.73
CA ALA A 74 -4.04 -32.27 0.05
C ALA A 74 -4.32 -31.69 -1.35
N GLU A 75 -5.11 -32.38 -2.18
CA GLU A 75 -5.47 -31.91 -3.52
C GLU A 75 -6.25 -30.59 -3.46
N ARG A 76 -7.25 -30.48 -2.57
CA ARG A 76 -8.02 -29.24 -2.40
C ARG A 76 -7.12 -28.07 -2.00
N GLY A 77 -6.25 -28.27 -1.01
CA GLY A 77 -5.30 -27.26 -0.55
C GLY A 77 -4.33 -26.84 -1.66
N LEU A 78 -3.80 -27.79 -2.44
CA LEU A 78 -2.88 -27.49 -3.55
C LEU A 78 -3.57 -26.78 -4.72
N ILE A 79 -4.82 -27.12 -5.05
CA ILE A 79 -5.61 -26.43 -6.08
C ILE A 79 -5.82 -24.97 -5.69
N GLU A 80 -6.28 -24.73 -4.46
CA GLU A 80 -6.52 -23.37 -3.96
C GLU A 80 -5.20 -22.59 -3.84
N ALA A 81 -4.11 -23.22 -3.41
CA ALA A 81 -2.79 -22.59 -3.36
C ALA A 81 -2.27 -22.20 -4.75
N ALA A 82 -2.46 -23.05 -5.76
CA ALA A 82 -2.11 -22.75 -7.14
C ALA A 82 -2.87 -21.52 -7.66
N GLN A 83 -4.18 -21.44 -7.38
CA GLN A 83 -4.98 -20.26 -7.72
C GLN A 83 -4.53 -19.02 -6.96
N TYR A 84 -4.26 -19.15 -5.66
CA TYR A 84 -3.81 -18.06 -4.80
C TYR A 84 -2.49 -17.46 -5.28
N TRP A 85 -1.50 -18.28 -5.63
CA TRP A 85 -0.20 -17.80 -6.12
C TRP A 85 -0.18 -17.38 -7.59
N ALA A 86 -1.06 -17.92 -8.42
CA ALA A 86 -1.28 -17.39 -9.77
C ALA A 86 -2.02 -16.04 -9.74
N SER A 87 -2.78 -15.75 -8.68
CA SER A 87 -3.51 -14.49 -8.51
C SER A 87 -2.58 -13.34 -8.14
N ARG A 88 -3.02 -12.11 -8.43
CA ARG A 88 -2.26 -10.89 -8.09
C ARG A 88 -2.18 -10.65 -6.58
N PRO A 89 -1.11 -10.00 -6.08
CA PRO A 89 -0.93 -9.77 -4.64
C PRO A 89 -2.09 -9.08 -3.93
N TRP A 90 -2.80 -8.13 -4.57
CA TRP A 90 -3.92 -7.41 -3.94
C TRP A 90 -5.24 -8.18 -3.91
N VAL A 91 -5.36 -9.26 -4.70
CA VAL A 91 -6.50 -10.19 -4.63
C VAL A 91 -6.32 -11.19 -3.48
N ARG A 92 -5.06 -11.43 -3.07
CA ARG A 92 -4.72 -12.33 -1.98
C ARG A 92 -5.09 -11.69 -0.65
N HIS A 93 -6.00 -12.32 0.10
CA HIS A 93 -6.38 -11.87 1.44
C HIS A 93 -6.22 -12.98 2.48
N GLY A 94 -5.97 -12.59 3.73
CA GLY A 94 -5.62 -13.53 4.82
C GLY A 94 -6.67 -14.62 5.07
N ALA A 95 -7.95 -14.32 4.88
CA ALA A 95 -9.02 -15.33 5.01
C ALA A 95 -8.95 -16.43 3.92
N TRP A 96 -8.49 -16.10 2.71
CA TRP A 96 -8.27 -17.12 1.67
C TRP A 96 -7.07 -17.98 2.05
N ALA A 97 -5.93 -17.37 2.38
CA ALA A 97 -4.73 -18.07 2.82
C ALA A 97 -5.01 -19.00 4.02
N SER A 98 -5.78 -18.55 5.02
CA SER A 98 -6.17 -19.38 6.17
C SER A 98 -6.92 -20.65 5.77
N ARG A 99 -7.91 -20.57 4.87
CA ARG A 99 -8.63 -21.76 4.40
C ARG A 99 -7.71 -22.79 3.74
N ILE A 100 -6.72 -22.31 3.00
CA ILE A 100 -5.72 -23.18 2.37
C ILE A 100 -4.85 -23.85 3.44
N VAL A 101 -4.40 -23.07 4.44
CA VAL A 101 -3.63 -23.59 5.58
C VAL A 101 -4.44 -24.63 6.37
N ASP A 102 -5.73 -24.42 6.58
CA ASP A 102 -6.61 -25.37 7.30
C ASP A 102 -6.69 -26.71 6.55
N ASP A 103 -6.87 -26.67 5.23
CA ASP A 103 -6.90 -27.88 4.38
C ASP A 103 -5.59 -28.65 4.43
N LEU A 104 -4.46 -27.95 4.28
CA LEU A 104 -3.14 -28.57 4.30
C LEU A 104 -2.79 -29.08 5.72
N SER A 105 -3.19 -28.36 6.77
CA SER A 105 -3.03 -28.81 8.16
C SER A 105 -3.80 -30.11 8.42
N ALA A 106 -5.04 -30.21 7.95
CA ALA A 106 -5.84 -31.42 8.07
C ALA A 106 -5.21 -32.62 7.33
N ALA A 107 -4.58 -32.39 6.17
CA ALA A 107 -3.83 -33.43 5.46
C ALA A 107 -2.61 -33.90 6.28
N ILE A 108 -1.85 -32.97 6.85
CA ILE A 108 -0.66 -33.25 7.68
C ILE A 108 -1.07 -34.01 8.96
N GLU A 109 -2.12 -33.58 9.65
CA GLU A 109 -2.67 -34.26 10.83
C GLU A 109 -3.16 -35.69 10.53
N ALA A 110 -3.68 -35.91 9.31
CA ALA A 110 -4.06 -37.24 8.84
C ALA A 110 -2.86 -38.15 8.53
N GLY A 111 -1.64 -37.61 8.56
CA GLY A 111 -0.37 -38.31 8.37
C GLY A 111 0.35 -38.00 7.06
N CYS A 112 -0.04 -36.94 6.33
CA CYS A 112 0.64 -36.56 5.09
C CYS A 112 2.04 -36.01 5.39
N ASP A 113 3.06 -36.70 4.88
CA ASP A 113 4.47 -36.31 4.94
C ASP A 113 5.04 -35.93 3.57
N ASP A 114 4.16 -35.65 2.60
CA ASP A 114 4.55 -35.28 1.25
C ASP A 114 5.28 -33.91 1.23
N PRO A 115 6.49 -33.81 0.66
CA PRO A 115 7.26 -32.57 0.65
C PRO A 115 6.57 -31.38 -0.01
N LEU A 116 5.72 -31.59 -1.02
CA LEU A 116 5.03 -30.50 -1.71
C LEU A 116 3.86 -29.96 -0.89
N VAL A 117 3.13 -30.83 -0.19
CA VAL A 117 2.09 -30.44 0.77
C VAL A 117 2.71 -29.64 1.92
N LEU A 118 3.79 -30.17 2.51
CA LEU A 118 4.53 -29.52 3.60
C LEU A 118 5.14 -28.18 3.17
N TYR A 119 5.75 -28.12 1.97
CA TYR A 119 6.28 -26.87 1.41
C TYR A 119 5.18 -25.82 1.23
N THR A 120 4.04 -26.22 0.69
CA THR A 120 2.94 -25.29 0.41
C THR A 120 2.38 -24.72 1.71
N HIS A 121 2.19 -25.57 2.72
CA HIS A 121 1.79 -25.17 4.06
C HIS A 121 2.80 -24.20 4.69
N ALA A 122 4.09 -24.59 4.73
CA ALA A 122 5.17 -23.77 5.27
C ALA A 122 5.27 -22.41 4.56
N ARG A 123 5.13 -22.38 3.23
CA ARG A 123 5.20 -21.15 2.45
C ARG A 123 4.05 -20.20 2.76
N LEU A 124 2.82 -20.71 2.90
CA LEU A 124 1.66 -19.89 3.30
C LEU A 124 1.81 -19.33 4.72
N LEU A 125 2.39 -20.10 5.66
CA LEU A 125 2.70 -19.60 7.00
C LEU A 125 3.77 -18.49 6.97
N THR A 126 4.76 -18.58 6.08
CA THR A 126 5.78 -17.52 5.93
C THR A 126 5.24 -16.25 5.28
N ASP A 127 4.29 -16.39 4.34
CA ASP A 127 3.59 -15.27 3.69
C ASP A 127 2.55 -14.60 4.59
N ASP A 128 2.16 -15.21 5.70
CA ASP A 128 1.18 -14.64 6.62
C ASP A 128 1.75 -13.39 7.34
N PRO A 129 1.17 -12.20 7.13
CA PRO A 129 1.60 -10.99 7.83
C PRO A 129 1.14 -10.94 9.30
N ARG A 130 0.27 -11.87 9.75
CA ARG A 130 -0.46 -11.76 11.02
C ARG A 130 0.31 -12.19 12.27
N THR A 131 1.30 -13.08 12.21
CA THR A 131 2.12 -13.41 13.40
C THR A 131 3.58 -13.73 13.07
N SER A 132 4.51 -13.30 13.92
CA SER A 132 5.94 -13.61 13.80
C SER A 132 6.27 -15.08 14.12
N VAL A 133 5.42 -15.76 14.90
CA VAL A 133 5.57 -17.15 15.32
C VAL A 133 5.33 -18.11 14.16
N THR A 134 4.21 -17.98 13.44
CA THR A 134 3.88 -18.82 12.28
C THR A 134 4.93 -18.68 11.16
N ARG A 135 5.46 -17.47 10.98
CA ARG A 135 6.54 -17.22 10.01
C ARG A 135 7.82 -17.96 10.37
N ARG A 136 8.18 -18.03 11.66
CA ARG A 136 9.35 -18.76 12.13
C ARG A 136 9.19 -20.26 11.94
N GLU A 137 8.02 -20.79 12.26
CA GLU A 137 7.68 -22.21 12.07
C GLU A 137 7.78 -22.61 10.59
N GLY A 138 7.15 -21.84 9.69
CA GLY A 138 7.25 -22.10 8.25
C GLY A 138 8.70 -22.05 7.73
N ASN A 139 9.51 -21.11 8.22
CA ASN A 139 10.93 -21.06 7.85
C ASN A 139 11.72 -22.28 8.33
N LEU A 140 11.43 -22.82 9.51
CA LEU A 140 12.08 -24.04 10.02
C LEU A 140 11.69 -25.26 9.17
N MET A 141 10.41 -25.39 8.83
CA MET A 141 9.94 -26.47 7.95
C MET A 141 10.64 -26.44 6.58
N LEU A 142 10.85 -25.26 6.00
CA LEU A 142 11.53 -25.13 4.71
C LEU A 142 12.97 -25.67 4.72
N LEU A 143 13.67 -25.62 5.85
CA LEU A 143 15.04 -26.13 5.98
C LEU A 143 15.08 -27.66 5.82
N ASP A 144 14.14 -28.36 6.46
CA ASP A 144 14.07 -29.82 6.45
C ASP A 144 13.56 -30.38 5.11
N LEU A 145 12.83 -29.55 4.34
CA LEU A 145 12.20 -29.96 3.09
C LEU A 145 13.14 -30.03 1.89
N VAL A 146 14.31 -29.36 1.93
CA VAL A 146 15.21 -29.30 0.77
C VAL A 146 15.68 -30.70 0.34
N ALA A 147 16.11 -31.52 1.30
CA ALA A 147 16.55 -32.89 1.03
C ALA A 147 15.35 -33.80 0.70
N ALA A 148 14.26 -33.71 1.46
CA ALA A 148 13.08 -34.55 1.27
C ALA A 148 12.43 -34.36 -0.11
N THR A 149 12.44 -33.13 -0.64
CA THR A 149 11.88 -32.83 -1.97
C THR A 149 12.68 -33.51 -3.09
N ASP A 150 14.01 -33.54 -2.95
CA ASP A 150 14.92 -34.17 -3.91
C ASP A 150 14.81 -35.70 -3.85
N GLU A 151 14.82 -36.28 -2.65
CA GLU A 151 14.64 -37.72 -2.43
C GLU A 151 13.30 -38.24 -2.97
N GLN A 152 12.25 -37.43 -2.92
CA GLN A 152 10.93 -37.79 -3.46
C GLN A 152 10.89 -37.75 -5.00
N GLY A 153 11.89 -37.17 -5.67
CA GLY A 153 11.99 -37.11 -7.13
C GLY A 153 11.12 -36.03 -7.77
N TYR A 154 10.77 -34.97 -7.05
CA TYR A 154 10.09 -33.82 -7.65
C TYR A 154 11.01 -33.10 -8.66
N ALA A 155 10.39 -32.45 -9.66
CA ALA A 155 11.13 -31.74 -10.71
C ALA A 155 12.11 -30.69 -10.14
N PRO A 156 13.26 -30.43 -10.80
CA PRO A 156 14.28 -29.49 -10.32
C PRO A 156 13.73 -28.11 -9.93
N LEU A 157 12.71 -27.63 -10.63
CA LEU A 157 12.06 -26.37 -10.34
C LEU A 157 11.44 -26.33 -8.94
N ARG A 158 10.87 -27.44 -8.48
CA ARG A 158 10.33 -27.54 -7.12
C ARG A 158 11.44 -27.52 -6.09
N VAL A 159 12.51 -28.30 -6.30
CA VAL A 159 13.69 -28.33 -5.42
C VAL A 159 14.30 -26.94 -5.29
N TRP A 160 14.46 -26.22 -6.40
CA TRP A 160 14.96 -24.84 -6.41
C TRP A 160 14.07 -23.90 -5.60
N LEU A 161 12.75 -23.94 -5.79
CA LEU A 161 11.82 -23.10 -5.03
C LEU A 161 11.85 -23.38 -3.52
N VAL A 162 12.05 -24.63 -3.10
CA VAL A 162 12.24 -24.97 -1.68
C VAL A 162 13.56 -24.40 -1.17
N ALA A 163 14.68 -24.69 -1.85
CA ALA A 163 16.02 -24.25 -1.43
C ALA A 163 16.15 -22.71 -1.39
N LYS A 164 15.67 -22.02 -2.42
CA LYS A 164 15.62 -20.55 -2.50
C LYS A 164 14.84 -19.95 -1.32
N ASN A 165 13.65 -20.45 -1.04
CA ASN A 165 12.82 -19.91 0.03
C ASN A 165 13.37 -20.26 1.42
N ALA A 166 14.01 -21.43 1.58
CA ALA A 166 14.73 -21.80 2.78
C ALA A 166 15.92 -20.86 3.06
N HIS A 167 16.72 -20.53 2.04
CA HIS A 167 17.81 -19.53 2.13
C HIS A 167 17.28 -18.14 2.49
N GLN A 168 16.23 -17.67 1.82
CA GLN A 168 15.63 -16.36 2.14
C GLN A 168 15.02 -16.33 3.55
N GLY A 169 14.41 -17.43 3.97
CA GLY A 169 13.85 -17.62 5.31
C GLY A 169 14.92 -17.60 6.39
N SER A 170 16.05 -18.29 6.17
CA SER A 170 17.16 -18.35 7.15
C SER A 170 17.74 -16.97 7.41
N ARG A 171 17.97 -16.17 6.35
CA ARG A 171 18.48 -14.78 6.46
C ARG A 171 17.56 -13.87 7.28
N ARG A 172 16.24 -14.08 7.20
CA ARG A 172 15.24 -13.24 7.89
C ARG A 172 14.99 -13.69 9.33
N ALA A 173 14.96 -14.99 9.59
CA ALA A 173 14.62 -15.54 10.91
C ALA A 173 15.81 -15.55 11.86
N TYR A 174 17.05 -15.68 11.35
CA TYR A 174 18.25 -15.79 12.17
C TYR A 174 19.48 -15.20 11.46
N PRO A 175 20.01 -14.05 11.91
CA PRO A 175 21.31 -13.54 11.41
C PRO A 175 22.49 -14.50 11.61
N ALA A 176 22.31 -15.57 12.40
CA ALA A 176 23.32 -16.58 12.73
C ALA A 176 22.81 -18.03 12.54
N ALA A 177 21.80 -18.27 11.69
CA ALA A 177 21.39 -19.65 11.38
C ALA A 177 22.58 -20.43 10.80
N PRO A 178 22.94 -21.59 11.40
CA PRO A 178 23.87 -22.52 10.77
C PRO A 178 23.37 -22.85 9.34
N ASN A 179 24.29 -22.97 8.38
CA ASN A 179 24.04 -23.47 7.02
C ASN A 179 23.39 -22.52 5.99
N THR A 180 23.33 -21.19 6.22
CA THR A 180 22.80 -20.27 5.18
C THR A 180 23.57 -20.34 3.85
N GLU A 181 24.90 -20.46 3.91
CA GLU A 181 25.73 -20.65 2.71
C GLU A 181 25.45 -21.99 2.00
N ALA A 182 25.28 -23.07 2.76
CA ALA A 182 24.94 -24.38 2.20
C ALA A 182 23.56 -24.37 1.50
N LEU A 183 22.58 -23.64 2.04
CA LEU A 183 21.28 -23.44 1.38
C LEU A 183 21.40 -22.64 0.09
N LEU A 184 22.28 -21.63 0.06
CA LEU A 184 22.57 -20.88 -1.17
C LEU A 184 23.18 -21.79 -2.22
N ILE A 185 24.21 -22.57 -1.86
CA ILE A 185 24.85 -23.54 -2.76
C ILE A 185 23.81 -24.52 -3.29
N ARG A 186 22.95 -25.06 -2.42
CA ARG A 186 21.90 -25.98 -2.84
C ARG A 186 20.87 -25.33 -3.77
N ALA A 187 20.52 -24.06 -3.53
CA ALA A 187 19.67 -23.31 -4.44
C ALA A 187 20.35 -23.09 -5.80
N ILE A 188 21.66 -22.90 -5.85
CA ILE A 188 22.42 -22.77 -7.09
C ILE A 188 22.43 -24.08 -7.89
N GLU A 189 22.74 -25.20 -7.24
CA GLU A 189 22.71 -26.53 -7.89
C GLU A 189 21.32 -26.82 -8.49
N ALA A 190 20.26 -26.56 -7.73
CA ALA A 190 18.90 -26.76 -8.20
C ALA A 190 18.53 -25.77 -9.33
N ALA A 191 19.03 -24.53 -9.28
CA ALA A 191 18.85 -23.56 -10.35
C ALA A 191 19.53 -23.99 -11.66
N GLU A 192 20.73 -24.55 -11.58
CA GLU A 192 21.43 -25.14 -12.73
C GLU A 192 20.60 -26.27 -13.35
N ALA A 193 20.13 -27.20 -12.53
CA ALA A 193 19.28 -28.30 -12.98
C ALA A 193 17.96 -27.80 -13.62
N VAL A 194 17.37 -26.72 -13.10
CA VAL A 194 16.22 -26.05 -13.75
C VAL A 194 16.59 -25.55 -15.14
N LEU A 195 17.71 -24.85 -15.29
CA LEU A 195 18.12 -24.29 -16.58
C LEU A 195 18.39 -25.38 -17.63
N GLN A 196 18.92 -26.53 -17.23
CA GLN A 196 19.20 -27.68 -18.10
C GLN A 196 17.95 -28.50 -18.46
N SER A 197 16.95 -28.55 -17.57
CA SER A 197 15.73 -29.36 -17.73
C SER A 197 14.51 -28.58 -18.19
N THR A 198 14.65 -27.27 -18.44
CA THR A 198 13.50 -26.41 -18.76
C THR A 198 12.83 -26.85 -20.07
N GLU A 199 11.56 -27.25 -19.97
CA GLU A 199 10.71 -27.50 -21.13
C GLU A 199 10.33 -26.21 -21.85
N SER A 200 10.12 -26.33 -23.17
CA SER A 200 9.68 -25.21 -24.00
C SER A 200 8.33 -24.68 -23.52
N GLY A 201 8.24 -23.37 -23.28
CA GLY A 201 7.01 -22.70 -22.85
C GLY A 201 7.01 -22.19 -21.40
N HIS A 202 7.85 -22.74 -20.51
CA HIS A 202 7.96 -22.29 -19.12
C HIS A 202 9.08 -21.28 -18.86
N GLU A 203 9.94 -21.07 -19.86
CA GLU A 203 11.15 -20.25 -19.78
C GLU A 203 10.86 -18.82 -19.27
N GLN A 204 9.74 -18.21 -19.66
CA GLN A 204 9.38 -16.85 -19.20
C GLN A 204 9.17 -16.78 -17.69
N PHE A 205 8.47 -17.76 -17.12
CA PHE A 205 8.22 -17.82 -15.68
C PHE A 205 9.51 -18.02 -14.91
N ILE A 206 10.36 -18.94 -15.40
CA ILE A 206 11.66 -19.23 -14.80
C ILE A 206 12.58 -18.01 -14.86
N ALA A 207 12.69 -17.34 -16.00
CA ALA A 207 13.50 -16.14 -16.16
C ALA A 207 13.07 -15.02 -15.20
N ARG A 208 11.75 -14.79 -15.05
CA ARG A 208 11.21 -13.80 -14.10
C ARG A 208 11.51 -14.18 -12.65
N TRP A 209 11.31 -15.45 -12.28
CA TRP A 209 11.60 -15.91 -10.91
C TRP A 209 13.10 -15.89 -10.56
N MET A 210 13.97 -16.05 -11.57
CA MET A 210 15.42 -15.90 -11.44
C MET A 210 15.79 -14.43 -11.22
N ASP A 211 15.24 -13.49 -12.01
CA ASP A 211 15.42 -12.04 -11.80
C ASP A 211 15.00 -11.63 -10.38
N ASP A 212 13.82 -12.08 -9.93
CA ASP A 212 13.33 -11.84 -8.56
C ASP A 212 14.24 -12.45 -7.49
N TRP A 213 14.85 -13.61 -7.77
CA TRP A 213 15.79 -14.23 -6.85
C TRP A 213 17.08 -13.41 -6.76
N PHE A 214 17.67 -13.02 -7.89
CA PHE A 214 18.89 -12.23 -7.93
C PHE A 214 18.74 -10.91 -7.19
N GLY A 215 17.62 -10.20 -7.37
CA GLY A 215 17.34 -8.95 -6.63
C GLY A 215 17.23 -9.11 -5.10
N SER A 216 17.16 -10.34 -4.58
CA SER A 216 17.17 -10.62 -3.13
C SER A 216 18.55 -10.92 -2.55
N LEU A 217 19.55 -11.12 -3.41
CA LEU A 217 20.91 -11.50 -3.05
C LEU A 217 21.79 -10.26 -2.84
N ASN A 218 22.77 -10.38 -1.94
CA ASN A 218 23.81 -9.36 -1.82
C ASN A 218 24.93 -9.57 -2.86
N LEU A 219 25.87 -8.62 -2.97
CA LEU A 219 26.93 -8.67 -3.99
C LEU A 219 27.78 -9.95 -3.90
N GLU A 220 28.11 -10.45 -2.71
CA GLU A 220 28.93 -11.65 -2.57
C GLU A 220 28.16 -12.90 -3.03
N GLU A 221 26.90 -13.01 -2.63
CA GLU A 221 26.01 -14.09 -3.08
C GLU A 221 25.84 -14.06 -4.61
N LEU A 222 25.65 -12.88 -5.20
CA LEU A 222 25.55 -12.71 -6.66
C LEU A 222 26.83 -13.16 -7.38
N ARG A 223 28.01 -12.93 -6.80
CA ARG A 223 29.28 -13.39 -7.37
C ARG A 223 29.41 -14.91 -7.36
N ILE A 224 28.96 -15.56 -6.29
CA ILE A 224 28.91 -17.02 -6.19
C ILE A 224 27.95 -17.58 -7.25
N VAL A 225 26.72 -17.06 -7.30
CA VAL A 225 25.71 -17.45 -8.30
C VAL A 225 26.25 -17.26 -9.72
N HIS A 226 26.94 -16.14 -10.00
CA HIS A 226 27.54 -15.88 -11.30
C HIS A 226 28.66 -16.86 -11.65
N ALA A 227 29.52 -17.21 -10.69
CA ALA A 227 30.61 -18.14 -10.91
C ALA A 227 30.11 -19.50 -11.42
N GLU A 228 29.01 -19.99 -10.84
CA GLU A 228 28.38 -21.26 -11.22
C GLU A 228 27.53 -21.11 -12.48
N LEU A 229 26.55 -20.18 -12.50
CA LEU A 229 25.55 -20.12 -13.57
C LEU A 229 26.11 -19.68 -14.94
N LYS A 230 27.25 -18.97 -15.01
CA LYS A 230 27.84 -18.55 -16.29
C LYS A 230 28.34 -19.73 -17.13
N GLY A 231 28.71 -20.83 -16.47
CA GLY A 231 29.30 -22.02 -17.08
C GLY A 231 28.28 -23.06 -17.52
N VAL A 232 27.01 -22.91 -17.14
CA VAL A 232 25.97 -23.90 -17.41
C VAL A 232 25.75 -24.03 -18.92
N GLU A 233 25.93 -25.25 -19.41
CA GLU A 233 25.69 -25.69 -20.79
C GLU A 233 24.27 -26.27 -20.94
N ASP A 234 23.86 -26.61 -22.16
CA ASP A 234 22.55 -27.22 -22.46
C ASP A 234 21.31 -26.42 -22.04
N VAL A 235 21.45 -25.11 -21.87
CA VAL A 235 20.33 -24.19 -21.60
C VAL A 235 19.77 -23.61 -22.89
N GLY A 236 18.44 -23.54 -22.99
CA GLY A 236 17.75 -22.84 -24.08
C GLY A 236 18.34 -21.43 -24.32
N PRO A 237 18.70 -21.05 -25.57
CA PRO A 237 19.48 -19.84 -25.84
C PRO A 237 18.85 -18.56 -25.27
N TRP A 238 17.52 -18.45 -25.33
CA TRP A 238 16.81 -17.31 -24.78
C TRP A 238 16.86 -17.26 -23.25
N LEU A 239 16.61 -18.38 -22.59
CA LEU A 239 16.61 -18.45 -21.13
C LEU A 239 18.00 -18.14 -20.59
N ARG A 240 19.04 -18.74 -21.18
CA ARG A 240 20.45 -18.48 -20.82
C ARG A 240 20.80 -17.00 -20.91
N GLU A 241 20.55 -16.39 -22.07
CA GLU A 241 20.93 -15.01 -22.35
C GLU A 241 20.09 -14.02 -21.52
N THR A 242 18.82 -14.34 -21.21
CA THR A 242 17.98 -13.52 -20.33
C THR A 242 18.45 -13.60 -18.87
N THR A 243 18.68 -14.82 -18.35
CA THR A 243 19.15 -15.05 -16.98
C THR A 243 20.51 -14.41 -16.73
N LEU A 244 21.46 -14.56 -17.64
CA LEU A 244 22.77 -13.88 -17.52
C LEU A 244 22.63 -12.36 -17.61
N GLY A 245 21.77 -11.86 -18.50
CA GLY A 245 21.47 -10.44 -18.60
C GLY A 245 20.95 -9.84 -17.30
N ALA A 246 19.97 -10.50 -16.68
CA ALA A 246 19.42 -10.12 -15.37
C ALA A 246 20.49 -10.16 -14.27
N LEU A 247 21.27 -11.25 -14.19
CA LEU A 247 22.33 -11.40 -13.19
C LEU A 247 23.40 -10.31 -13.29
N TYR A 248 23.81 -9.93 -14.51
CA TYR A 248 24.76 -8.83 -14.70
C TYR A 248 24.18 -7.46 -14.34
N ILE A 249 22.86 -7.23 -14.47
CA ILE A 249 22.22 -6.01 -13.99
C ILE A 249 22.35 -5.94 -12.46
N GLU A 250 21.98 -7.00 -11.76
CA GLU A 250 22.04 -7.03 -10.29
C GLU A 250 23.49 -6.93 -9.78
N LEU A 251 24.44 -7.58 -10.44
CA LEU A 251 25.88 -7.40 -10.15
C LEU A 251 26.31 -5.94 -10.34
N ALA A 252 25.89 -5.28 -11.42
CA ALA A 252 26.23 -3.88 -11.66
C ALA A 252 25.78 -3.00 -10.48
N TRP A 253 24.50 -3.10 -10.12
CA TRP A 253 23.94 -2.32 -9.00
C TRP A 253 24.54 -2.71 -7.65
N GLY A 254 24.93 -3.98 -7.47
CA GLY A 254 25.69 -4.45 -6.31
C GLY A 254 27.07 -3.77 -6.20
N PHE A 255 27.82 -3.66 -7.31
CA PHE A 255 29.10 -2.94 -7.34
C PHE A 255 28.96 -1.44 -7.08
N ARG A 256 27.95 -0.80 -7.68
CA ARG A 256 27.67 0.63 -7.45
C ARG A 256 27.24 0.90 -6.00
N GLY A 257 26.45 0.00 -5.43
CA GLY A 257 25.80 0.19 -4.14
C GLY A 257 24.57 1.11 -4.21
N GLY A 258 23.93 1.31 -3.05
CA GLY A 258 22.72 2.12 -2.90
C GLY A 258 22.96 3.61 -2.56
N GLY A 259 24.22 4.03 -2.45
CA GLY A 259 24.61 5.41 -2.09
C GLY A 259 24.40 6.44 -3.21
N TRP A 260 24.69 7.69 -2.89
CA TRP A 260 24.70 8.78 -3.87
C TRP A 260 25.85 8.63 -4.87
N ALA A 261 25.72 9.21 -6.06
CA ALA A 261 26.67 9.00 -7.15
C ALA A 261 28.11 9.46 -6.81
N ASP A 262 28.24 10.48 -5.97
CA ASP A 262 29.50 11.02 -5.44
C ASP A 262 30.12 10.18 -4.32
N GLU A 263 29.36 9.24 -3.74
CA GLU A 263 29.82 8.30 -2.71
C GLU A 263 30.34 6.97 -3.30
N VAL A 264 30.12 6.74 -4.60
CA VAL A 264 30.53 5.51 -5.28
C VAL A 264 32.03 5.54 -5.59
N THR A 265 32.75 4.51 -5.18
CA THR A 265 34.19 4.37 -5.45
C THR A 265 34.49 4.18 -6.94
N GLU A 266 35.71 4.51 -7.39
CA GLU A 266 36.14 4.28 -8.78
C GLU A 266 36.00 2.82 -9.20
N GLY A 267 36.42 1.88 -8.35
CA GLY A 267 36.24 0.44 -8.60
C GLY A 267 34.77 0.01 -8.64
N GLY A 268 33.91 0.66 -7.85
CA GLY A 268 32.45 0.47 -7.91
C GLY A 268 31.88 0.90 -9.27
N TRP A 269 32.30 2.06 -9.79
CA TRP A 269 31.92 2.54 -11.12
C TRP A 269 32.43 1.64 -12.26
N GLU A 270 33.68 1.18 -12.17
CA GLU A 270 34.24 0.26 -13.16
C GLU A 270 33.43 -1.06 -13.19
N GLY A 271 33.16 -1.65 -12.03
CA GLY A 271 32.33 -2.86 -11.91
C GLY A 271 30.92 -2.66 -12.46
N PHE A 272 30.30 -1.51 -12.14
CA PHE A 272 28.98 -1.12 -12.64
C PHE A 272 28.95 -1.07 -14.17
N HIS A 273 29.85 -0.32 -14.80
CA HIS A 273 29.86 -0.15 -16.26
C HIS A 273 30.21 -1.44 -17.00
N ASN A 274 31.18 -2.21 -16.50
CA ASN A 274 31.57 -3.49 -17.10
C ASN A 274 30.41 -4.50 -17.07
N CYS A 275 29.71 -4.60 -15.94
CA CYS A 275 28.56 -5.49 -15.81
C CYS A 275 27.39 -5.04 -16.71
N LEU A 276 27.07 -3.75 -16.79
CA LEU A 276 26.03 -3.26 -17.70
C LEU A 276 26.36 -3.49 -19.19
N ALA A 277 27.62 -3.42 -19.57
CA ALA A 277 28.05 -3.75 -20.94
C ALA A 277 27.83 -5.24 -21.27
N LEU A 278 28.09 -6.13 -20.30
CA LEU A 278 27.80 -7.57 -20.44
C LEU A 278 26.31 -7.85 -20.46
N ALA A 279 25.53 -7.23 -19.56
CA ALA A 279 24.08 -7.32 -19.56
C ALA A 279 23.51 -6.91 -20.91
N ARG A 280 23.94 -5.77 -21.46
CA ARG A 280 23.55 -5.28 -22.79
C ARG A 280 23.79 -6.33 -23.89
N LYS A 281 24.97 -6.96 -23.88
CA LYS A 281 25.34 -7.98 -24.87
C LYS A 281 24.41 -9.19 -24.79
N HIS A 282 24.16 -9.69 -23.58
CA HIS A 282 23.29 -10.85 -23.36
C HIS A 282 21.82 -10.56 -23.71
N LEU A 283 21.27 -9.45 -23.23
CA LEU A 283 19.87 -9.09 -23.46
C LEU A 283 19.55 -8.78 -24.93
N LYS A 284 20.49 -8.20 -25.69
CA LYS A 284 20.34 -8.04 -27.15
C LYS A 284 20.23 -9.38 -27.87
N LYS A 285 21.01 -10.38 -27.45
CA LYS A 285 20.92 -11.74 -28.01
C LYS A 285 19.61 -12.41 -27.61
N ALA A 286 19.24 -12.36 -26.33
CA ALA A 286 17.96 -12.88 -25.84
C ALA A 286 16.78 -12.31 -26.64
N TRP A 287 16.72 -10.98 -26.79
CA TRP A 287 15.69 -10.33 -27.62
C TRP A 287 15.70 -10.82 -29.06
N SER A 288 16.88 -11.07 -29.65
CA SER A 288 16.97 -11.58 -31.02
C SER A 288 16.46 -13.02 -31.18
N HIS A 289 16.58 -13.85 -30.13
CA HIS A 289 16.07 -15.22 -30.13
C HIS A 289 14.54 -15.26 -30.06
N HIS A 290 13.91 -14.46 -29.19
CA HIS A 290 12.45 -14.35 -29.13
C HIS A 290 12.01 -12.90 -28.88
N ARG A 291 11.58 -12.23 -29.95
CA ARG A 291 11.11 -10.83 -29.92
C ARG A 291 9.71 -10.68 -29.32
N SER A 292 8.92 -11.75 -29.29
CA SER A 292 7.59 -11.80 -28.66
C SER A 292 7.62 -11.97 -27.14
N ARG A 293 8.82 -11.94 -26.53
CA ARG A 293 9.01 -12.02 -25.08
C ARG A 293 9.49 -10.67 -24.55
N PRO A 294 8.74 -10.02 -23.64
CA PRO A 294 9.03 -8.65 -23.25
C PRO A 294 10.21 -8.52 -22.27
N GLU A 295 10.62 -9.60 -21.60
CA GLU A 295 11.59 -9.58 -20.50
C GLU A 295 12.94 -8.97 -20.90
N PRO A 296 13.60 -9.41 -22.00
CA PRO A 296 14.90 -8.85 -22.35
C PRO A 296 14.83 -7.37 -22.71
N ALA A 297 13.73 -6.95 -23.35
CA ALA A 297 13.52 -5.56 -23.71
C ALA A 297 13.27 -4.70 -22.46
N ALA A 298 12.48 -5.16 -21.49
CA ALA A 298 12.28 -4.44 -20.25
C ALA A 298 13.56 -4.35 -19.40
N LEU A 299 14.36 -5.42 -19.33
CA LEU A 299 15.66 -5.40 -18.66
C LEU A 299 16.65 -4.45 -19.34
N MET A 300 16.58 -4.31 -20.66
CA MET A 300 17.39 -3.32 -21.38
C MET A 300 17.06 -1.87 -20.98
N ILE A 301 15.85 -1.57 -20.48
CA ILE A 301 15.53 -0.24 -19.93
C ILE A 301 16.37 0.02 -18.68
N LYS A 302 16.51 -0.97 -17.78
CA LYS A 302 17.40 -0.88 -16.60
C LYS A 302 18.88 -0.70 -17.02
N VAL A 303 19.32 -1.35 -18.10
CA VAL A 303 20.67 -1.18 -18.65
C VAL A 303 20.87 0.24 -19.20
N SER A 304 19.88 0.77 -19.92
CA SER A 304 19.92 2.12 -20.48
C SER A 304 19.86 3.21 -19.41
N LEU A 305 19.21 2.94 -18.27
CA LEU A 305 19.21 3.85 -17.12
C LEU A 305 20.63 4.17 -16.62
N GLY A 306 21.52 3.16 -16.62
CA GLY A 306 22.92 3.32 -16.22
C GLY A 306 23.86 3.77 -17.35
N ALA A 307 23.34 4.12 -18.53
CA ALA A 307 24.12 4.61 -19.66
C ALA A 307 24.41 6.12 -19.55
N PRO A 308 25.42 6.64 -20.28
CA PRO A 308 25.68 8.08 -20.35
C PRO A 308 24.46 8.88 -20.82
N GLU A 309 24.28 10.09 -20.28
CA GLU A 309 23.04 10.91 -20.40
C GLU A 309 22.56 11.14 -21.83
N ARG A 310 23.48 11.37 -22.79
CA ARG A 310 23.13 11.90 -24.12
C ARG A 310 22.11 11.04 -24.90
N ASP A 311 22.13 9.72 -24.71
CA ASP A 311 21.28 8.77 -25.45
C ASP A 311 20.41 7.89 -24.54
N ALA A 312 20.45 8.09 -23.21
CA ALA A 312 19.79 7.20 -22.27
C ALA A 312 18.25 7.20 -22.45
N VAL A 313 17.62 8.37 -22.59
CA VAL A 313 16.16 8.47 -22.75
C VAL A 313 15.68 7.82 -24.05
N SER A 314 16.36 8.08 -25.16
CA SER A 314 15.98 7.53 -26.47
C SER A 314 16.18 6.01 -26.52
N GLU A 315 17.25 5.50 -25.90
CA GLU A 315 17.46 4.06 -25.79
C GLU A 315 16.43 3.39 -24.86
N MET A 316 16.13 3.99 -23.70
CA MET A 316 15.07 3.51 -22.81
C MET A 316 13.73 3.46 -23.53
N ARG A 317 13.40 4.50 -24.30
CA ARG A 317 12.16 4.56 -25.11
C ARG A 317 12.11 3.45 -26.16
N LEU A 318 13.19 3.23 -26.90
CA LEU A 318 13.28 2.16 -27.90
C LEU A 318 12.99 0.78 -27.29
N TRP A 319 13.57 0.50 -26.12
CA TRP A 319 13.39 -0.79 -25.46
C TRP A 319 12.02 -0.92 -24.79
N PHE A 320 11.47 0.16 -24.26
CA PHE A 320 10.09 0.23 -23.81
C PHE A 320 9.12 -0.15 -24.93
N GLU A 321 9.23 0.47 -26.10
CA GLU A 321 8.36 0.15 -27.24
C GLU A 321 8.51 -1.30 -27.73
N ARG A 322 9.72 -1.87 -27.65
CA ARG A 322 9.95 -3.28 -27.98
C ARG A 322 9.27 -4.21 -26.99
N ALA A 323 9.27 -3.87 -25.70
CA ALA A 323 8.56 -4.65 -24.69
C ALA A 323 7.04 -4.56 -24.90
N VAL A 324 6.50 -3.36 -25.16
CA VAL A 324 5.06 -3.15 -25.41
C VAL A 324 4.58 -3.86 -26.68
N ARG A 325 5.38 -3.90 -27.76
CA ARG A 325 5.04 -4.70 -28.95
C ARG A 325 5.00 -6.22 -28.68
N ALA A 326 5.68 -6.71 -27.66
CA ALA A 326 5.66 -8.12 -27.28
C ALA A 326 4.50 -8.45 -26.33
N GLN A 327 4.33 -7.61 -25.31
CA GLN A 327 3.20 -7.68 -24.38
C GLN A 327 2.79 -6.25 -24.02
N PHE A 328 1.59 -5.85 -24.45
CA PHE A 328 1.15 -4.45 -24.49
C PHE A 328 1.15 -3.81 -23.10
N ASP A 329 0.73 -4.54 -22.09
CA ASP A 329 0.55 -4.08 -20.71
C ASP A 329 1.60 -4.68 -19.76
N TYR A 330 2.82 -4.92 -20.27
CA TYR A 330 3.92 -5.45 -19.47
C TYR A 330 4.42 -4.43 -18.43
N GLU A 331 3.86 -4.49 -17.22
CA GLU A 331 4.02 -3.50 -16.15
C GLU A 331 5.49 -3.19 -15.77
N ALA A 332 6.40 -4.17 -15.91
CA ALA A 332 7.82 -3.97 -15.63
C ALA A 332 8.45 -2.95 -16.60
N ALA A 333 8.03 -2.92 -17.87
CA ALA A 333 8.52 -1.96 -18.86
C ALA A 333 7.99 -0.55 -18.57
N TYR A 334 6.69 -0.39 -18.30
CA TYR A 334 6.08 0.89 -17.93
C TYR A 334 6.72 1.46 -16.66
N SER A 335 6.91 0.63 -15.64
CA SER A 335 7.51 1.06 -14.38
C SER A 335 8.98 1.45 -14.54
N SER A 336 9.76 0.68 -15.31
CA SER A 336 11.18 0.99 -15.54
C SER A 336 11.37 2.24 -16.39
N TYR A 337 10.53 2.44 -17.41
CA TYR A 337 10.59 3.64 -18.25
C TYR A 337 10.20 4.90 -17.47
N GLU A 338 9.06 4.87 -16.77
CA GLU A 338 8.64 5.99 -15.89
C GLU A 338 9.70 6.32 -14.84
N TRP A 339 10.34 5.30 -14.26
CA TRP A 339 11.43 5.51 -13.30
C TRP A 339 12.63 6.24 -13.92
N GLY A 340 13.03 5.85 -15.12
CA GLY A 340 14.19 6.44 -15.81
C GLY A 340 13.98 7.86 -16.33
N ILE A 341 12.73 8.27 -16.56
CA ILE A 341 12.38 9.64 -16.96
C ILE A 341 12.08 10.56 -15.77
N ARG A 342 12.37 10.15 -14.53
CA ARG A 342 12.27 11.04 -13.37
C ARG A 342 13.36 12.12 -13.38
N PRO A 343 13.13 13.30 -12.77
CA PRO A 343 14.12 14.39 -12.71
C PRO A 343 15.49 14.03 -12.12
N ARG A 344 15.55 13.00 -11.27
CA ARG A 344 16.81 12.53 -10.65
C ARG A 344 17.65 11.63 -11.57
N TRP A 345 17.10 11.26 -12.72
CA TRP A 345 17.75 10.43 -13.74
C TRP A 345 17.85 11.26 -15.02
N HIS A 346 17.17 10.85 -16.10
CA HIS A 346 17.35 11.46 -17.42
C HIS A 346 16.17 12.30 -17.91
N GLY A 347 15.12 12.47 -17.09
CA GLY A 347 13.90 13.15 -17.53
C GLY A 347 13.49 14.35 -16.67
N SER A 348 12.19 14.64 -16.66
CA SER A 348 11.62 15.83 -16.02
C SER A 348 10.20 15.56 -15.51
N ILE A 349 9.59 16.54 -14.84
CA ILE A 349 8.18 16.43 -14.44
C ILE A 349 7.28 16.32 -15.68
N GLU A 350 7.56 17.15 -16.68
CA GLU A 350 6.84 17.20 -17.95
C GLU A 350 6.95 15.88 -18.72
N ALA A 351 8.10 15.18 -18.65
CA ALA A 351 8.28 13.87 -19.26
C ALA A 351 7.38 12.81 -18.62
N ILE A 352 7.23 12.83 -17.29
CA ILE A 352 6.33 11.92 -16.57
C ILE A 352 4.86 12.25 -16.89
N GLU A 353 4.50 13.54 -16.94
CA GLU A 353 3.17 13.99 -17.33
C GLU A 353 2.81 13.52 -18.74
N ALA A 354 3.70 13.77 -19.71
CA ALA A 354 3.54 13.35 -21.10
C ALA A 354 3.37 11.83 -21.22
N PHE A 355 4.21 11.05 -20.53
CA PHE A 355 4.08 9.60 -20.53
C PHE A 355 2.75 9.10 -19.94
N GLY A 356 2.26 9.75 -18.88
CA GLY A 356 0.95 9.46 -18.32
C GLY A 356 -0.17 9.75 -19.32
N HIS A 357 -0.09 10.85 -20.07
CA HIS A 357 -1.03 11.19 -21.13
C HIS A 357 -1.03 10.16 -22.26
N GLU A 358 0.16 9.78 -22.75
CA GLU A 358 0.32 8.74 -23.77
C GLU A 358 -0.38 7.43 -23.34
N CYS A 359 -0.27 7.04 -22.07
CA CYS A 359 -0.92 5.84 -21.54
C CYS A 359 -2.46 5.92 -21.58
N LEU A 360 -3.04 7.07 -21.22
CA LEU A 360 -4.49 7.29 -21.29
C LEU A 360 -4.99 7.29 -22.75
N GLU A 361 -4.25 7.94 -23.64
CA GLU A 361 -4.60 8.09 -25.05
C GLU A 361 -4.65 6.76 -25.82
N THR A 362 -4.04 5.69 -25.27
CA THR A 362 -4.18 4.33 -25.84
C THR A 362 -5.63 3.84 -25.89
N GLY A 363 -6.49 4.28 -24.97
CA GLY A 363 -7.88 3.83 -24.86
C GLY A 363 -8.06 2.34 -24.54
N ARG A 364 -6.98 1.61 -24.21
CA ARG A 364 -6.98 0.16 -23.95
C ARG A 364 -7.46 -0.16 -22.52
N PHE A 365 -8.70 0.20 -22.22
CA PHE A 365 -9.36 -0.03 -20.91
C PHE A 365 -9.59 -1.52 -20.60
N ASP A 366 -9.36 -2.41 -21.56
CA ASP A 366 -9.21 -3.86 -21.37
C ASP A 366 -7.89 -4.25 -20.68
N THR A 367 -6.98 -3.29 -20.47
CA THR A 367 -5.66 -3.47 -19.83
C THR A 367 -5.44 -2.46 -18.70
N ILE A 368 -4.37 -2.61 -17.92
CA ILE A 368 -3.98 -1.66 -16.86
C ILE A 368 -3.40 -0.34 -17.39
N VAL A 369 -3.14 -0.24 -18.70
CA VAL A 369 -2.33 0.85 -19.28
C VAL A 369 -2.96 2.24 -19.07
N PRO A 370 -4.24 2.51 -19.34
CA PRO A 370 -4.84 3.81 -19.03
C PRO A 370 -4.72 4.23 -17.55
N PHE A 371 -4.76 3.28 -16.61
CA PHE A 371 -4.57 3.56 -15.18
C PHE A 371 -3.17 4.09 -14.85
N ARG A 372 -2.17 3.85 -15.71
CA ARG A 372 -0.82 4.43 -15.57
C ARG A 372 -0.85 5.96 -15.52
N TYR A 373 -1.83 6.62 -16.15
CA TYR A 373 -2.01 8.07 -16.00
C TYR A 373 -2.09 8.48 -14.52
N ILE A 374 -2.97 7.84 -13.75
CA ILE A 374 -3.16 8.14 -12.32
C ILE A 374 -1.86 7.85 -11.54
N LYS A 375 -1.18 6.75 -11.86
CA LYS A 375 0.12 6.40 -11.24
C LYS A 375 1.19 7.46 -11.55
N SER A 376 1.30 7.90 -12.80
CA SER A 376 2.25 8.93 -13.22
C SER A 376 1.93 10.29 -12.59
N MET A 377 0.65 10.68 -12.47
CA MET A 377 0.27 11.92 -11.75
C MET A 377 0.63 11.84 -10.26
N ARG A 378 0.45 10.69 -9.60
CA ARG A 378 0.93 10.46 -8.23
C ARG A 378 2.45 10.59 -8.14
N THR A 379 3.18 10.04 -9.11
CA THR A 379 4.64 10.21 -9.21
C THR A 379 5.03 11.68 -9.35
N VAL A 380 4.37 12.44 -10.22
CA VAL A 380 4.61 13.89 -10.39
C VAL A 380 4.39 14.62 -9.07
N ARG A 381 3.25 14.38 -8.43
CA ARG A 381 2.93 14.94 -7.12
C ARG A 381 4.01 14.61 -6.10
N ASP A 382 4.47 13.36 -6.01
CA ASP A 382 5.50 12.94 -5.05
C ASP A 382 6.85 13.65 -5.31
N GLU A 383 7.23 13.86 -6.58
CA GLU A 383 8.44 14.63 -6.92
C GLU A 383 8.29 16.14 -6.59
N LEU A 384 7.09 16.70 -6.76
CA LEU A 384 6.80 18.11 -6.43
C LEU A 384 6.68 18.34 -4.92
N VAL A 385 6.00 17.46 -4.18
CA VAL A 385 5.81 17.55 -2.72
C VAL A 385 7.14 17.52 -1.96
N ARG A 386 8.13 16.76 -2.47
CA ARG A 386 9.49 16.78 -1.91
C ARG A 386 10.16 18.15 -1.99
N ARG A 387 9.79 18.99 -2.96
CA ARG A 387 10.31 20.34 -3.15
C ARG A 387 9.48 21.38 -2.41
N ASP A 388 8.16 21.24 -2.46
CA ASP A 388 7.21 22.11 -1.79
C ASP A 388 5.96 21.30 -1.36
N PRO A 389 5.72 21.16 -0.03
CA PRO A 389 4.55 20.45 0.50
C PRO A 389 3.19 21.00 0.03
N SER A 390 3.12 22.23 -0.46
CA SER A 390 1.87 22.84 -0.95
C SER A 390 1.24 22.07 -2.13
N TYR A 391 2.06 21.36 -2.91
CA TYR A 391 1.59 20.58 -4.06
C TYR A 391 0.80 19.33 -3.71
N ARG A 392 0.76 18.94 -2.43
CA ARG A 392 0.18 17.67 -1.99
C ARG A 392 -1.22 17.46 -2.56
N TRP A 393 -2.09 18.47 -2.48
CA TRP A 393 -3.45 18.38 -3.05
C TRP A 393 -3.68 19.34 -4.22
N ALA A 394 -2.90 20.42 -4.31
CA ALA A 394 -3.07 21.45 -5.32
C ALA A 394 -2.82 20.94 -6.76
N TYR A 395 -1.97 19.93 -6.93
CA TYR A 395 -1.72 19.34 -8.25
C TYR A 395 -2.93 18.57 -8.79
N ASP A 396 -3.52 17.71 -7.95
CA ASP A 396 -4.69 16.90 -8.30
C ASP A 396 -5.97 17.75 -8.44
N ALA A 397 -6.02 18.91 -7.78
CA ALA A 397 -7.13 19.86 -7.87
C ALA A 397 -7.20 20.64 -9.19
N ARG A 398 -6.16 20.57 -10.05
CA ARG A 398 -6.16 21.26 -11.35
C ARG A 398 -7.30 20.72 -12.22
N PRO A 399 -8.12 21.59 -12.84
CA PRO A 399 -9.25 21.15 -13.66
C PRO A 399 -8.86 20.11 -14.73
N GLU A 400 -7.76 20.33 -15.43
CA GLU A 400 -7.31 19.44 -16.51
C GLU A 400 -6.81 18.07 -16.00
N THR A 401 -6.24 18.03 -14.78
CA THR A 401 -5.81 16.79 -14.12
C THR A 401 -7.01 15.99 -13.64
N TYR A 402 -7.98 16.67 -13.03
CA TYR A 402 -9.22 16.04 -12.58
C TYR A 402 -10.01 15.45 -13.75
N GLU A 403 -10.23 16.20 -14.83
CA GLU A 403 -11.04 15.73 -15.96
C GLU A 403 -10.42 14.48 -16.63
N ARG A 404 -9.10 14.42 -16.74
CA ARG A 404 -8.42 13.22 -17.26
C ARG A 404 -8.45 12.06 -16.26
N THR A 405 -8.29 12.33 -14.97
CA THR A 405 -8.43 11.31 -13.92
C THR A 405 -9.83 10.72 -13.94
N ARG A 406 -10.87 11.56 -14.07
CA ARG A 406 -12.25 11.16 -14.25
C ARG A 406 -12.42 10.31 -15.51
N ALA A 407 -11.85 10.73 -16.65
CA ALA A 407 -11.92 9.96 -17.89
C ALA A 407 -11.32 8.56 -17.75
N VAL A 408 -10.19 8.42 -17.03
CA VAL A 408 -9.60 7.11 -16.71
C VAL A 408 -10.58 6.25 -15.90
N LEU A 409 -11.08 6.78 -14.79
CA LEU A 409 -11.94 6.02 -13.87
C LEU A 409 -13.27 5.65 -14.52
N GLU A 410 -13.89 6.57 -15.26
CA GLU A 410 -15.13 6.32 -16.00
C GLU A 410 -14.91 5.32 -17.15
N GLY A 411 -13.76 5.36 -17.83
CA GLY A 411 -13.41 4.37 -18.85
C GLY A 411 -13.41 2.94 -18.31
N TYR A 412 -12.84 2.73 -17.13
CA TYR A 412 -12.89 1.43 -16.41
C TYR A 412 -14.24 1.11 -15.77
N LEU A 413 -15.07 2.10 -15.44
CA LEU A 413 -16.44 1.85 -14.95
C LEU A 413 -17.40 1.43 -16.07
N ASN A 414 -17.13 1.85 -17.31
CA ASN A 414 -17.94 1.58 -18.50
C ASN A 414 -17.45 0.38 -19.31
N SER A 415 -16.18 0.02 -19.18
CA SER A 415 -15.61 -1.21 -19.75
C SER A 415 -15.29 -2.15 -18.60
N PRO A 416 -15.94 -3.33 -18.47
CA PRO A 416 -15.71 -4.23 -17.34
C PRO A 416 -14.19 -4.52 -17.23
N PRO A 417 -13.57 -4.19 -16.10
CA PRO A 417 -12.13 -4.16 -16.02
C PRO A 417 -11.55 -5.56 -15.87
N TYR A 418 -10.32 -5.69 -16.34
CA TYR A 418 -9.46 -6.84 -16.16
C TYR A 418 -9.26 -7.21 -14.67
N GLU A 419 -9.20 -6.23 -13.75
CA GLU A 419 -8.80 -6.47 -12.35
C GLU A 419 -9.37 -5.47 -11.31
N PHE A 420 -10.15 -4.45 -11.70
CA PHE A 420 -10.62 -3.42 -10.77
C PHE A 420 -12.00 -3.71 -10.19
N ASP A 421 -12.11 -3.61 -8.87
CA ASP A 421 -13.40 -3.57 -8.21
C ASP A 421 -14.12 -2.23 -8.51
N ARG A 422 -15.42 -2.33 -8.84
CA ARG A 422 -16.27 -1.18 -9.17
C ARG A 422 -16.38 -0.20 -8.01
N GLU A 423 -16.51 -0.70 -6.78
CA GLU A 423 -16.63 0.12 -5.59
C GLU A 423 -15.37 0.98 -5.39
N GLY A 424 -14.19 0.37 -5.49
CA GLY A 424 -12.90 1.03 -5.37
C GLY A 424 -12.65 2.08 -6.47
N LEU A 425 -13.12 1.85 -7.70
CA LEU A 425 -13.07 2.86 -8.76
C LEU A 425 -13.97 4.06 -8.45
N LEU A 426 -15.19 3.80 -7.97
CA LEU A 426 -16.13 4.84 -7.54
C LEU A 426 -15.56 5.65 -6.36
N LEU A 427 -15.00 4.98 -5.35
CA LEU A 427 -14.37 5.67 -4.21
C LEU A 427 -13.19 6.54 -4.64
N GLN A 428 -12.34 6.06 -5.55
CA GLN A 428 -11.28 6.90 -6.10
C GLN A 428 -11.83 8.11 -6.85
N LEU A 429 -12.92 7.94 -7.62
CA LEU A 429 -13.57 9.04 -8.34
C LEU A 429 -14.12 10.09 -7.37
N ALA A 430 -14.81 9.67 -6.30
CA ALA A 430 -15.28 10.57 -5.25
C ALA A 430 -14.12 11.30 -4.55
N GLY A 431 -13.00 10.63 -4.30
CA GLY A 431 -11.85 11.24 -3.64
C GLY A 431 -11.18 12.31 -4.50
N TYR A 432 -10.95 12.04 -5.78
CA TYR A 432 -10.45 13.05 -6.72
C TYR A 432 -11.45 14.18 -6.94
N ALA A 433 -12.75 13.89 -7.01
CA ALA A 433 -13.80 14.92 -7.09
C ALA A 433 -13.81 15.83 -5.85
N THR A 434 -13.54 15.27 -4.68
CA THR A 434 -13.43 16.03 -3.42
C THR A 434 -12.27 17.01 -3.46
N VAL A 435 -11.10 16.58 -3.95
CA VAL A 435 -9.91 17.43 -4.06
C VAL A 435 -10.12 18.53 -5.12
N ALA A 436 -10.84 18.24 -6.21
CA ALA A 436 -11.16 19.20 -7.27
C ALA A 436 -12.42 20.04 -7.02
N GLU A 437 -13.03 19.94 -5.83
CA GLU A 437 -14.26 20.65 -5.44
C GLU A 437 -15.45 20.41 -6.40
N ARG A 438 -15.53 19.20 -6.96
CA ARG A 438 -16.59 18.75 -7.87
C ARG A 438 -17.72 18.10 -7.07
N HIS A 439 -18.44 18.94 -6.33
CA HIS A 439 -19.48 18.50 -5.39
C HIS A 439 -20.60 17.69 -6.04
N ASP A 440 -21.05 18.05 -7.23
CA ASP A 440 -22.06 17.28 -7.97
C ASP A 440 -21.61 15.83 -8.23
N GLU A 441 -20.32 15.64 -8.52
CA GLU A 441 -19.77 14.31 -8.79
C GLU A 441 -19.70 13.46 -7.52
N VAL A 442 -19.29 14.05 -6.39
CA VAL A 442 -19.30 13.35 -5.10
C VAL A 442 -20.70 12.84 -4.77
N ILE A 443 -21.72 13.67 -5.00
CA ILE A 443 -23.13 13.32 -4.76
C ILE A 443 -23.56 12.20 -5.72
N ARG A 444 -23.21 12.30 -7.01
CA ARG A 444 -23.50 11.26 -8.01
C ARG A 444 -22.89 9.92 -7.60
N VAL A 445 -21.61 9.91 -7.25
CA VAL A 445 -20.89 8.69 -6.86
C VAL A 445 -21.46 8.09 -5.57
N ALA A 446 -21.77 8.91 -4.57
CA ALA A 446 -22.42 8.44 -3.35
C ALA A 446 -23.78 7.78 -3.66
N GLY A 447 -24.53 8.31 -4.62
CA GLY A 447 -25.77 7.70 -5.11
C GLY A 447 -25.55 6.33 -5.81
N LEU A 448 -24.47 6.18 -6.58
CA LEU A 448 -24.10 4.92 -7.24
C LEU A 448 -23.63 3.84 -6.26
N LEU A 449 -22.95 4.24 -5.19
CA LEU A 449 -22.49 3.35 -4.12
C LEU A 449 -23.62 2.95 -3.16
N GLY A 450 -24.67 3.77 -3.06
CA GLY A 450 -25.72 3.64 -2.06
C GLY A 450 -25.27 4.16 -0.68
N GLU A 451 -24.10 3.75 -0.20
CA GLU A 451 -23.46 4.27 1.01
C GLU A 451 -21.95 4.46 0.82
N LEU A 452 -21.42 5.60 1.30
CA LEU A 452 -19.96 5.78 1.41
C LEU A 452 -19.44 5.02 2.65
N PRO A 453 -18.21 4.49 2.60
CA PRO A 453 -17.63 3.76 3.71
C PRO A 453 -17.37 4.68 4.91
N ASN A 454 -17.42 4.10 6.11
CA ASN A 454 -16.98 4.78 7.32
C ASN A 454 -15.45 4.97 7.27
N GLY A 455 -14.98 6.17 7.62
CA GLY A 455 -13.56 6.48 7.71
C GLY A 455 -13.10 7.57 6.74
N VAL A 456 -11.78 7.60 6.54
CA VAL A 456 -11.08 8.66 5.82
C VAL A 456 -10.86 8.27 4.37
N ASP A 457 -11.17 9.18 3.44
CA ASP A 457 -10.74 9.09 2.06
C ASP A 457 -9.21 9.17 1.97
N PRO A 458 -8.51 8.15 1.46
CA PRO A 458 -7.05 8.19 1.32
C PRO A 458 -6.55 9.26 0.33
N ILE A 459 -7.41 9.74 -0.59
CA ILE A 459 -7.03 10.76 -1.57
C ILE A 459 -7.11 12.16 -0.96
N SER A 460 -8.27 12.55 -0.42
CA SER A 460 -8.45 13.89 0.14
C SER A 460 -7.99 14.02 1.59
N GLY A 461 -7.79 12.90 2.30
CA GLY A 461 -7.49 12.87 3.74
C GLY A 461 -8.66 13.33 4.64
N LYS A 462 -9.87 13.45 4.09
CA LYS A 462 -11.08 13.89 4.80
C LYS A 462 -11.98 12.69 5.08
N HIS A 463 -12.80 12.77 6.12
CA HIS A 463 -13.80 11.73 6.37
C HIS A 463 -14.90 11.75 5.32
N TRP A 464 -15.31 10.58 4.82
CA TRP A 464 -16.33 10.46 3.77
C TRP A 464 -17.66 11.12 4.15
N VAL A 465 -18.02 11.07 5.43
CA VAL A 465 -19.20 11.73 5.98
C VAL A 465 -19.10 13.27 5.91
N GLU A 466 -17.91 13.83 6.11
CA GLU A 466 -17.64 15.27 5.98
C GLU A 466 -17.59 15.70 4.51
N VAL A 467 -17.01 14.87 3.66
CA VAL A 467 -16.95 15.03 2.20
C VAL A 467 -18.35 15.12 1.60
N LEU A 468 -19.22 14.16 1.94
CA LEU A 468 -20.60 14.15 1.47
C LEU A 468 -21.37 15.35 2.03
N GLY A 469 -21.27 15.61 3.34
CA GLY A 469 -21.95 16.75 3.96
C GLY A 469 -21.56 18.09 3.35
N THR A 470 -20.28 18.26 3.02
CA THR A 470 -19.79 19.47 2.33
C THR A 470 -20.38 19.57 0.94
N SER A 471 -20.30 18.50 0.16
CA SER A 471 -20.80 18.50 -1.21
C SER A 471 -22.31 18.74 -1.29
N MET A 472 -23.08 18.16 -0.35
CA MET A 472 -24.51 18.42 -0.25
C MET A 472 -24.83 19.86 0.15
N THR A 473 -24.00 20.50 0.96
CA THR A 473 -24.18 21.93 1.29
C THR A 473 -23.90 22.84 0.10
N GLU A 474 -23.00 22.42 -0.80
CA GLU A 474 -22.65 23.25 -1.95
C GLU A 474 -23.55 23.03 -3.17
N ALA A 475 -23.91 21.76 -3.42
CA ALA A 475 -24.55 21.35 -4.67
C ALA A 475 -25.75 20.39 -4.48
N GLY A 476 -26.04 19.95 -3.24
CA GLY A 476 -27.17 19.06 -2.96
C GLY A 476 -28.54 19.74 -3.09
N PRO A 477 -29.62 18.93 -3.18
CA PRO A 477 -30.98 19.44 -3.24
C PRO A 477 -31.36 20.28 -2.01
N GLU A 478 -30.85 19.94 -0.82
CA GLU A 478 -31.11 20.64 0.45
C GLU A 478 -30.04 21.69 0.81
N LYS A 479 -29.30 22.19 -0.19
CA LYS A 479 -28.16 23.11 0.02
C LYS A 479 -28.53 24.39 0.77
N GLU A 480 -29.73 24.94 0.55
CA GLU A 480 -30.13 26.20 1.17
C GLU A 480 -30.40 26.03 2.67
N GLU A 481 -31.07 24.93 3.05
CA GLU A 481 -31.27 24.53 4.44
C GLU A 481 -29.92 24.29 5.13
N LEU A 482 -29.00 23.59 4.47
CA LEU A 482 -27.68 23.29 5.01
C LEU A 482 -26.80 24.53 5.18
N ARG A 483 -26.82 25.45 4.21
CA ARG A 483 -26.14 26.76 4.32
C ARG A 483 -26.72 27.59 5.46
N ARG A 484 -28.05 27.60 5.61
CA ARG A 484 -28.71 28.24 6.74
C ARG A 484 -28.30 27.63 8.08
N ALA A 485 -28.24 26.30 8.18
CA ALA A 485 -27.77 25.61 9.38
C ALA A 485 -26.32 26.00 9.71
N ARG A 486 -25.42 26.04 8.72
CA ARG A 486 -24.03 26.52 8.93
C ARG A 486 -23.96 27.95 9.43
N LEU A 487 -24.76 28.86 8.85
CA LEU A 487 -24.82 30.25 9.29
C LEU A 487 -25.28 30.35 10.76
N LEU A 488 -26.33 29.61 11.12
CA LEU A 488 -26.81 29.54 12.50
C LEU A 488 -25.71 29.06 13.46
N LEU A 489 -24.97 28.00 13.10
CA LEU A 489 -23.82 27.53 13.88
C LEU A 489 -22.74 28.61 14.05
N SER A 490 -22.38 29.30 12.98
CA SER A 490 -21.39 30.39 13.04
C SER A 490 -21.84 31.58 13.91
N SER A 491 -23.15 31.75 14.08
CA SER A 491 -23.76 32.77 14.95
C SER A 491 -24.04 32.28 16.37
N GLY A 492 -23.59 31.08 16.75
CA GLY A 492 -23.83 30.50 18.08
C GLY A 492 -25.23 29.93 18.30
N ARG A 493 -26.07 29.87 17.27
CA ARG A 493 -27.47 29.40 17.33
C ARG A 493 -27.58 27.89 17.08
N GLN A 494 -26.99 27.10 17.97
CA GLN A 494 -26.89 25.63 17.82
C GLN A 494 -28.24 24.92 17.81
N SER A 495 -29.16 25.30 18.71
CA SER A 495 -30.50 24.70 18.79
C SER A 495 -31.31 24.89 17.50
N ASP A 496 -31.19 26.07 16.89
CA ASP A 496 -31.86 26.34 15.60
C ASP A 496 -31.24 25.53 14.46
N ALA A 497 -29.91 25.38 14.45
CA ALA A 497 -29.25 24.53 13.47
C ALA A 497 -29.61 23.04 13.65
N ALA A 498 -29.68 22.57 14.90
CA ALA A 498 -30.08 21.20 15.23
C ALA A 498 -31.52 20.90 14.77
N THR A 499 -32.41 21.89 14.85
CA THR A 499 -33.79 21.78 14.34
C THR A 499 -33.80 21.53 12.82
N ILE A 500 -32.96 22.26 12.07
CA ILE A 500 -32.83 22.05 10.62
C ILE A 500 -32.32 20.62 10.33
N TYR A 501 -31.22 20.20 10.96
CA TYR A 501 -30.69 18.85 10.75
C TYR A 501 -31.67 17.75 11.17
N THR A 502 -32.48 17.97 12.21
CA THR A 502 -33.53 17.02 12.63
C THR A 502 -34.60 16.89 11.55
N SER A 503 -35.08 18.01 10.99
CA SER A 503 -36.03 17.99 9.89
C SER A 503 -35.47 17.23 8.67
N LEU A 504 -34.23 17.54 8.29
CA LEU A 504 -33.55 16.89 7.17
C LEU A 504 -33.34 15.38 7.42
N ALA A 505 -33.02 14.98 8.65
CA ALA A 505 -32.88 13.57 9.03
C ALA A 505 -34.19 12.78 8.89
N VAL A 506 -35.34 13.43 9.00
CA VAL A 506 -36.66 12.79 8.84
C VAL A 506 -37.02 12.65 7.36
N THR A 507 -36.74 13.69 6.56
CA THR A 507 -37.16 13.75 5.15
C THR A 507 -36.16 13.13 4.18
N ALA A 508 -34.92 12.88 4.58
CA ALA A 508 -33.90 12.35 3.69
C ALA A 508 -34.22 10.94 3.19
N GLU A 509 -34.27 10.78 1.86
CA GLU A 509 -34.51 9.49 1.21
C GLU A 509 -33.31 8.54 1.35
N SER A 510 -32.10 9.08 1.14
CA SER A 510 -30.84 8.34 1.27
C SER A 510 -30.55 7.95 2.72
N LYS A 511 -30.20 6.67 2.95
CA LYS A 511 -29.77 6.17 4.27
C LYS A 511 -28.48 6.83 4.74
N THR A 512 -27.53 7.08 3.83
CA THR A 512 -26.30 7.83 4.13
C THR A 512 -26.59 9.26 4.56
N MET A 513 -27.53 9.93 3.88
CA MET A 513 -27.91 11.30 4.23
C MET A 513 -28.60 11.36 5.59
N ARG A 514 -29.50 10.42 5.87
CA ARG A 514 -30.09 10.27 7.20
C ARG A 514 -29.03 10.06 8.28
N ALA A 515 -28.05 9.19 8.03
CA ALA A 515 -26.95 8.94 8.97
C ALA A 515 -26.11 10.21 9.21
N PHE A 516 -25.76 10.94 8.14
CA PHE A 516 -25.04 12.22 8.25
C PHE A 516 -25.81 13.25 9.09
N TYR A 517 -27.10 13.46 8.79
CA TYR A 517 -27.91 14.43 9.51
C TYR A 517 -28.13 14.03 10.97
N ARG A 518 -28.40 12.75 11.26
CA ARG A 518 -28.50 12.24 12.64
C ARG A 518 -27.19 12.46 13.41
N LYS A 519 -26.05 12.19 12.79
CA LYS A 519 -24.73 12.45 13.38
C LYS A 519 -24.54 13.92 13.73
N ARG A 520 -24.99 14.84 12.87
CA ARG A 520 -24.98 16.28 13.16
C ARG A 520 -25.91 16.66 14.31
N VAL A 521 -27.13 16.12 14.36
CA VAL A 521 -28.08 16.38 15.45
C VAL A 521 -27.47 15.99 16.81
N VAL A 522 -27.01 14.74 16.96
CA VAL A 522 -26.42 14.26 18.21
C VAL A 522 -25.20 15.08 18.62
N THR A 523 -24.35 15.44 17.66
CA THR A 523 -23.16 16.27 17.94
C THR A 523 -23.53 17.66 18.46
N LEU A 524 -24.58 18.27 17.89
CA LEU A 524 -25.05 19.60 18.33
C LEU A 524 -25.75 19.55 19.67
N ASP A 525 -26.50 18.48 19.95
CA ASP A 525 -27.14 18.25 21.25
C ASP A 525 -26.10 18.08 22.36
N TRP A 526 -25.10 17.20 22.15
CA TRP A 526 -23.98 17.03 23.07
C TRP A 526 -23.22 18.34 23.30
N TYR A 527 -22.94 19.10 22.23
CA TYR A 527 -22.25 20.38 22.35
C TYR A 527 -23.09 21.43 23.11
N GLY A 528 -24.41 21.50 22.86
CA GLY A 528 -25.31 22.40 23.57
C GLY A 528 -25.32 22.14 25.08
N GLN A 529 -25.52 20.89 25.48
CA GLN A 529 -25.48 20.47 26.88
C GLN A 529 -24.11 20.76 27.52
N PHE A 530 -23.02 20.46 26.81
CA PHE A 530 -21.66 20.77 27.24
C PHE A 530 -21.47 22.27 27.50
N MET A 531 -21.96 23.13 26.60
CA MET A 531 -21.84 24.58 26.75
C MET A 531 -22.68 25.15 27.89
N GLU A 532 -23.79 24.50 28.23
CA GLU A 532 -24.64 24.80 29.39
C GLU A 532 -24.06 24.27 30.72
N ASN A 533 -22.87 23.65 30.70
CA ASN A 533 -22.24 22.96 31.84
C ASN A 533 -23.10 21.82 32.41
N LEU A 534 -23.90 21.17 31.58
CA LEU A 534 -24.60 19.94 31.94
C LEU A 534 -23.70 18.72 31.70
N PRO A 535 -23.78 17.67 32.54
CA PRO A 535 -23.18 16.37 32.25
C PRO A 535 -23.75 15.83 30.93
N VAL A 536 -22.88 15.46 29.99
CA VAL A 536 -23.30 14.92 28.69
C VAL A 536 -23.06 13.42 28.68
N ALA A 537 -24.13 12.64 28.72
CA ALA A 537 -24.06 11.21 28.49
C ALA A 537 -23.79 10.94 27.00
N VAL A 538 -22.60 10.42 26.69
CA VAL A 538 -22.14 10.18 25.32
C VAL A 538 -22.25 8.70 24.94
N THR A 539 -23.28 8.03 25.47
CA THR A 539 -23.57 6.62 25.23
C THR A 539 -23.74 6.37 23.74
N PRO A 540 -23.04 5.38 23.17
CA PRO A 540 -23.18 5.04 21.76
C PRO A 540 -24.55 4.43 21.46
N ASP A 541 -25.14 4.77 20.32
CA ASP A 541 -26.20 3.94 19.74
C ASP A 541 -25.58 2.83 18.86
N GLU A 542 -26.40 1.89 18.40
CA GLU A 542 -25.97 0.79 17.51
C GLU A 542 -25.30 1.29 16.22
N ALA A 543 -25.60 2.53 15.79
CA ALA A 543 -25.04 3.16 14.60
C ALA A 543 -23.76 3.96 14.89
N LEU A 544 -23.28 3.98 16.14
CA LEU A 544 -22.17 4.80 16.61
C LEU A 544 -22.38 6.30 16.33
N THR A 545 -23.63 6.77 16.38
CA THR A 545 -23.98 8.17 16.17
C THR A 545 -23.26 9.05 17.19
N GLY A 546 -22.63 10.13 16.73
CA GLY A 546 -21.79 11.00 17.56
C GLY A 546 -20.34 10.51 17.72
N TRP A 547 -20.04 9.26 17.38
CA TRP A 547 -18.70 8.67 17.41
C TRP A 547 -18.11 8.49 16.00
N GLU A 548 -16.79 8.41 15.92
CA GLU A 548 -16.01 8.30 14.70
C GLU A 548 -14.89 7.26 14.90
N PRO A 549 -15.06 6.06 14.33
CA PRO A 549 -13.98 5.08 14.26
C PRO A 549 -12.82 5.65 13.44
N VAL A 550 -11.63 5.68 14.03
CA VAL A 550 -10.39 6.15 13.39
C VAL A 550 -9.50 4.97 13.05
N GLN A 551 -9.39 3.99 13.95
CA GLN A 551 -8.59 2.79 13.74
C GLN A 551 -9.21 1.57 14.43
N GLY A 552 -9.09 0.42 13.79
CA GLY A 552 -9.69 -0.83 14.22
C GLY A 552 -11.18 -0.90 13.95
N SER A 553 -11.80 -2.04 14.29
CA SER A 553 -13.24 -2.23 14.11
C SER A 553 -13.98 -1.81 15.36
N TRP A 554 -15.08 -1.09 15.20
CA TRP A 554 -15.89 -0.60 16.31
C TRP A 554 -17.36 -0.94 16.10
N SER A 555 -18.02 -1.28 17.19
CA SER A 555 -19.45 -1.58 17.25
C SER A 555 -20.04 -1.10 18.57
N SER A 556 -21.36 -1.11 18.68
CA SER A 556 -22.05 -0.87 19.95
C SER A 556 -23.26 -1.79 20.11
N ASP A 557 -23.54 -2.17 21.34
CA ASP A 557 -24.76 -2.88 21.75
C ASP A 557 -25.84 -1.93 22.32
N GLY A 558 -25.65 -0.60 22.17
CA GLY A 558 -26.53 0.44 22.72
C GLY A 558 -26.22 0.85 24.16
N GLU A 559 -25.33 0.12 24.85
CA GLU A 559 -24.87 0.46 26.20
C GLU A 559 -23.35 0.64 26.25
N ARG A 560 -22.62 -0.08 25.38
CA ARG A 560 -21.17 -0.15 25.35
C ARG A 560 -20.64 0.15 23.96
N LEU A 561 -19.50 0.83 23.91
CA LEU A 561 -18.63 0.85 22.73
C LEU A 561 -17.74 -0.38 22.80
N ILE A 562 -17.65 -1.14 21.71
CA ILE A 562 -16.82 -2.35 21.63
C ILE A 562 -15.84 -2.20 20.49
N GLY A 563 -14.55 -2.16 20.82
CA GLY A 563 -13.45 -2.15 19.87
C GLY A 563 -12.87 -3.55 19.68
N ASP A 564 -12.65 -3.94 18.42
CA ASP A 564 -12.04 -5.20 18.01
C ASP A 564 -10.80 -4.92 17.14
N SER A 565 -9.65 -5.33 17.66
CA SER A 565 -8.34 -5.24 17.01
C SER A 565 -7.92 -6.59 16.51
N ARG A 566 -7.37 -6.65 15.29
CA ARG A 566 -6.64 -7.80 14.75
C ARG A 566 -5.12 -7.58 14.77
N GLY A 567 -4.66 -6.66 15.61
CA GLY A 567 -3.33 -6.05 15.58
C GLY A 567 -3.43 -4.56 15.26
N GLY A 568 -2.73 -3.73 16.05
CA GLY A 568 -2.58 -2.28 15.84
C GLY A 568 -3.25 -1.45 16.94
N TYR A 569 -3.54 -0.18 16.61
CA TYR A 569 -4.32 0.69 17.49
C TYR A 569 -5.82 0.45 17.30
N LEU A 570 -6.55 0.53 18.40
CA LEU A 570 -7.98 0.79 18.40
C LEU A 570 -8.17 2.26 18.76
N GLN A 571 -8.94 2.98 17.96
CA GLN A 571 -9.29 4.35 18.25
C GLN A 571 -10.68 4.68 17.72
N VAL A 572 -11.53 5.19 18.61
CA VAL A 572 -12.78 5.87 18.27
C VAL A 572 -12.79 7.21 19.01
N ARG A 573 -13.28 8.25 18.36
CA ARG A 573 -13.38 9.59 18.97
C ARG A 573 -14.75 10.18 18.75
N MET A 574 -15.10 11.18 19.53
CA MET A 574 -16.29 11.97 19.28
C MET A 574 -16.15 12.72 17.96
N PHE A 575 -17.27 12.87 17.24
CA PHE A 575 -17.31 13.59 15.98
C PHE A 575 -17.19 15.11 16.17
N GLY A 576 -17.76 15.64 17.25
CA GLY A 576 -17.66 17.06 17.64
C GLY A 576 -16.34 17.39 18.35
N SER A 577 -15.94 18.66 18.25
CA SER A 577 -14.87 19.22 19.07
C SER A 577 -15.43 19.96 20.29
N TYR A 578 -14.74 19.82 21.42
CA TYR A 578 -15.14 20.37 22.73
C TYR A 578 -14.07 21.31 23.33
N GLY A 579 -13.13 21.77 22.50
CA GLY A 579 -12.08 22.72 22.89
C GLY A 579 -11.11 22.17 23.93
N ASP A 580 -10.52 23.09 24.71
CA ASP A 580 -9.34 22.79 25.53
C ASP A 580 -9.64 22.50 27.01
N TYR A 581 -10.92 22.48 27.39
CA TYR A 581 -11.35 22.42 28.78
C TYR A 581 -12.49 21.42 28.95
N TRP A 582 -12.14 20.15 29.14
CA TRP A 582 -13.12 19.08 29.26
C TRP A 582 -12.66 17.98 30.20
N GLN A 583 -13.63 17.23 30.70
CA GLN A 583 -13.42 15.99 31.43
C GLN A 583 -14.19 14.87 30.74
N LEU A 584 -13.53 13.74 30.49
CA LEU A 584 -14.16 12.51 30.04
C LEU A 584 -14.01 11.46 31.14
N SER A 585 -15.11 10.82 31.50
CA SER A 585 -15.14 9.71 32.46
C SER A 585 -15.96 8.54 31.94
N GLY A 586 -15.70 7.37 32.49
CA GLY A 586 -16.52 6.18 32.28
C GLY A 586 -15.83 4.92 32.78
N ARG A 587 -16.27 3.78 32.28
CA ARG A 587 -15.76 2.46 32.64
C ARG A 587 -15.16 1.78 31.43
N ALA A 588 -13.96 1.22 31.59
CA ALA A 588 -13.27 0.47 30.55
C ALA A 588 -13.12 -0.99 31.00
N GLN A 589 -13.39 -1.92 30.09
CA GLN A 589 -13.25 -3.36 30.34
C GLN A 589 -12.51 -4.05 29.20
N VAL A 590 -11.38 -4.68 29.50
CA VAL A 590 -10.67 -5.57 28.58
C VAL A 590 -11.43 -6.89 28.50
N LEU A 591 -12.03 -7.16 27.35
CA LEU A 591 -12.83 -8.38 27.12
C LEU A 591 -11.93 -9.55 26.72
N GLU A 592 -10.93 -9.28 25.87
CA GLU A 592 -9.99 -10.27 25.38
C GLU A 592 -8.66 -9.59 25.02
N ALA A 593 -7.54 -9.98 25.64
CA ALA A 593 -6.21 -9.51 25.24
C ALA A 593 -5.12 -10.42 25.84
N PRO A 594 -3.97 -10.63 25.17
CA PRO A 594 -2.82 -11.27 25.80
C PRO A 594 -2.35 -10.51 27.03
N GLU A 595 -1.89 -11.23 28.06
CA GLU A 595 -1.43 -10.62 29.33
C GLU A 595 -0.39 -9.51 29.14
N THR A 596 0.51 -9.67 28.17
CA THR A 596 1.60 -8.72 27.87
C THR A 596 1.13 -7.45 27.16
N HIS A 597 -0.14 -7.38 26.73
CA HIS A 597 -0.69 -6.33 25.87
C HIS A 597 -1.99 -5.71 26.41
N ARG A 598 -2.23 -5.79 27.72
CA ARG A 598 -3.39 -5.16 28.38
C ARG A 598 -3.25 -3.63 28.45
N ARG A 599 -3.58 -2.97 27.32
CA ARG A 599 -3.32 -1.54 27.12
C ARG A 599 -4.54 -0.72 26.68
N PRO A 600 -5.49 -0.42 27.59
CA PRO A 600 -6.53 0.56 27.31
C PRO A 600 -5.91 1.94 27.04
N LEU A 601 -6.50 2.65 26.09
CA LEU A 601 -6.06 3.96 25.63
C LEU A 601 -7.23 4.94 25.72
N VAL A 602 -6.97 6.14 26.22
CA VAL A 602 -7.87 7.28 26.03
C VAL A 602 -7.17 8.30 25.15
N VAL A 603 -7.86 8.72 24.08
CA VAL A 603 -7.33 9.67 23.11
C VAL A 603 -7.87 11.06 23.41
N VAL A 604 -6.97 12.03 23.47
CA VAL A 604 -7.26 13.39 23.92
C VAL A 604 -7.43 14.33 22.73
N GLY A 605 -6.80 14.03 21.59
CA GLY A 605 -6.94 14.80 20.34
C GLY A 605 -5.92 14.40 19.27
N ARG A 606 -5.95 15.07 18.12
CA ARG A 606 -4.98 14.91 17.03
C ARG A 606 -4.17 16.20 16.90
N TRP A 607 -2.85 16.09 16.97
CA TRP A 607 -1.91 17.15 16.59
C TRP A 607 -1.17 16.69 15.34
N ASP A 608 -0.94 17.54 14.33
CA ASP A 608 -0.10 17.28 13.13
C ASP A 608 -0.27 15.96 12.32
N GLY A 609 -1.27 15.15 12.63
CA GLY A 609 -1.44 13.81 12.06
C GLY A 609 -1.18 12.69 13.07
N THR A 610 -0.46 12.95 14.17
CA THR A 610 -0.14 12.01 15.24
C THR A 610 -1.16 12.13 16.40
N PRO A 611 -1.87 11.05 16.79
CA PRO A 611 -2.82 11.14 17.88
C PRO A 611 -2.10 11.25 19.23
N LEU A 612 -2.56 12.19 20.08
CA LEU A 612 -2.12 12.36 21.45
C LEU A 612 -2.99 11.49 22.36
N GLY A 613 -2.35 10.69 23.21
CA GLY A 613 -3.05 9.69 23.99
C GLY A 613 -2.48 9.47 25.37
N VAL A 614 -3.32 8.88 26.19
CA VAL A 614 -2.99 8.28 27.48
C VAL A 614 -3.05 6.77 27.29
N ILE A 615 -1.91 6.10 27.24
CA ILE A 615 -1.86 4.64 27.21
C ILE A 615 -1.65 4.16 28.65
N MET A 616 -2.57 3.36 29.15
CA MET A 616 -2.40 2.66 30.42
C MET A 616 -1.89 1.26 30.10
N ASP A 617 -0.78 0.83 30.70
CA ASP A 617 -0.21 -0.52 30.55
C ASP A 617 -0.36 -1.26 31.87
N ALA A 618 -1.41 -2.08 31.96
CA ALA A 618 -1.75 -2.81 33.18
C ALA A 618 -0.66 -3.84 33.55
N HIS A 619 -0.01 -4.45 32.55
CA HIS A 619 1.08 -5.40 32.76
C HIS A 619 2.32 -4.72 33.35
N ARG A 620 2.71 -3.56 32.80
CA ARG A 620 3.87 -2.81 33.30
C ARG A 620 3.57 -1.94 34.51
N LYS A 621 2.29 -1.80 34.86
CA LYS A 621 1.80 -0.88 35.90
C LYS A 621 2.27 0.55 35.62
N GLU A 622 2.09 0.98 34.38
CA GLU A 622 2.56 2.27 33.88
C GLU A 622 1.44 3.01 33.16
N VAL A 623 1.33 4.31 33.36
CA VAL A 623 0.56 5.21 32.51
C VAL A 623 1.54 6.05 31.72
N SER A 624 1.34 6.09 30.41
CA SER A 624 2.10 6.94 29.52
C SER A 624 1.23 8.02 28.90
N VAL A 625 1.77 9.23 28.86
CA VAL A 625 1.14 10.41 28.28
C VAL A 625 2.05 10.94 27.18
N GLY A 626 1.52 11.15 25.98
CA GLY A 626 2.26 11.76 24.89
C GLY A 626 1.72 11.40 23.52
N GLU A 627 2.55 11.61 22.50
CA GLU A 627 2.31 11.06 21.17
C GLU A 627 2.33 9.52 21.24
N LEU A 628 1.35 8.91 20.59
CA LEU A 628 1.21 7.45 20.56
C LEU A 628 2.40 6.70 19.95
N SER A 629 3.28 7.39 19.22
CA SER A 629 4.49 6.85 18.60
C SER A 629 5.76 6.99 19.46
N SER A 630 5.81 7.91 20.45
CA SER A 630 7.08 8.32 21.08
C SER A 630 7.20 8.12 22.61
N ARG A 631 6.16 7.60 23.30
CA ARG A 631 6.16 7.22 24.75
C ARG A 631 7.00 8.17 25.66
N ARG A 632 6.70 9.46 25.66
CA ARG A 632 7.60 10.48 26.26
C ARG A 632 7.46 10.71 27.77
N MET A 633 6.43 10.19 28.44
CA MET A 633 6.34 10.26 29.91
C MET A 633 5.78 8.96 30.46
N LEU A 634 6.46 8.34 31.45
CA LEU A 634 6.05 7.12 32.12
C LEU A 634 5.83 7.41 33.60
N VAL A 635 4.60 7.24 34.09
CA VAL A 635 4.26 7.30 35.52
C VAL A 635 3.91 5.89 35.97
N ARG A 636 4.59 5.38 37.01
CA ARG A 636 4.19 4.11 37.62
C ARG A 636 2.87 4.29 38.36
N VAL A 637 1.95 3.37 38.15
CA VAL A 637 0.62 3.34 38.77
C VAL A 637 0.42 2.04 39.52
N PRO A 638 -0.59 1.94 40.41
CA PRO A 638 -1.04 0.66 40.95
C PRO A 638 -1.45 -0.32 39.83
N ALA A 639 -1.55 -1.61 40.16
CA ALA A 639 -2.11 -2.57 39.20
C ALA A 639 -3.55 -2.15 38.85
N VAL A 640 -3.83 -2.04 37.55
CA VAL A 640 -5.17 -1.74 37.04
C VAL A 640 -5.80 -3.06 36.64
N ASP A 641 -6.99 -3.36 37.17
CA ASP A 641 -7.73 -4.56 36.81
C ASP A 641 -8.23 -4.49 35.36
N ASP A 642 -8.69 -5.62 34.81
CA ASP A 642 -9.28 -5.68 33.47
C ASP A 642 -10.60 -4.91 33.36
N ASP A 643 -11.10 -4.37 34.48
CA ASP A 643 -12.34 -3.63 34.59
C ASP A 643 -12.17 -2.49 35.61
N PHE A 644 -12.20 -1.25 35.14
CA PHE A 644 -11.88 -0.09 35.97
C PHE A 644 -12.64 1.16 35.53
N ARG A 645 -12.81 2.09 36.45
CA ARG A 645 -13.32 3.44 36.15
C ARG A 645 -12.17 4.38 35.85
N PHE A 646 -12.35 5.21 34.84
CA PHE A 646 -11.42 6.28 34.52
C PHE A 646 -12.11 7.64 34.56
N ARG A 647 -11.34 8.65 34.95
CA ARG A 647 -11.68 10.06 34.77
C ARG A 647 -10.45 10.77 34.26
N ILE A 648 -10.61 11.55 33.20
CA ILE A 648 -9.52 12.29 32.58
C ILE A 648 -9.96 13.74 32.42
N GLN A 649 -9.16 14.65 32.95
CA GLN A 649 -9.34 16.09 32.77
C GLN A 649 -8.27 16.62 31.84
N PHE A 650 -8.70 17.35 30.81
CA PHE A 650 -7.85 18.06 29.90
C PHE A 650 -8.05 19.58 30.05
N ARG A 651 -6.96 20.29 30.30
CA ARG A 651 -6.93 21.75 30.53
C ARG A 651 -5.78 22.36 29.76
N LYS A 652 -6.02 22.81 28.53
CA LYS A 652 -5.04 23.55 27.72
C LYS A 652 -3.66 22.87 27.68
N GLY A 653 -3.63 21.60 27.27
CA GLY A 653 -2.40 20.80 27.18
C GLY A 653 -1.95 20.13 28.47
N GLN A 654 -2.58 20.45 29.61
CA GLN A 654 -2.42 19.74 30.88
C GLN A 654 -3.42 18.59 30.99
N ILE A 655 -2.97 17.47 31.54
CA ILE A 655 -3.81 16.31 31.80
C ILE A 655 -3.70 15.81 33.23
N HIS A 656 -4.86 15.46 33.79
CA HIS A 656 -4.99 14.74 35.04
C HIS A 656 -5.78 13.46 34.80
N ILE A 657 -5.35 12.38 35.43
CA ILE A 657 -5.93 11.05 35.20
C ILE A 657 -6.21 10.42 36.56
N TRP A 658 -7.43 9.92 36.71
CA TRP A 658 -7.86 9.11 37.83
C TRP A 658 -8.24 7.72 37.34
N ILE A 659 -7.88 6.71 38.12
CA ILE A 659 -8.31 5.31 37.95
C ILE A 659 -8.91 4.87 39.28
N ASP A 660 -10.15 4.39 39.25
CA ASP A 660 -10.91 3.99 40.45
C ASP A 660 -10.86 5.02 41.59
N GLU A 661 -11.03 6.30 41.21
CA GLU A 661 -10.95 7.50 42.05
C GLU A 661 -9.57 7.87 42.59
N GLU A 662 -8.53 7.06 42.36
CA GLU A 662 -7.14 7.40 42.70
C GLU A 662 -6.53 8.31 41.62
N LEU A 663 -5.98 9.47 42.03
CA LEU A 663 -5.26 10.37 41.12
C LEU A 663 -3.90 9.75 40.77
N VAL A 664 -3.80 9.19 39.57
CA VAL A 664 -2.59 8.48 39.11
C VAL A 664 -1.63 9.35 38.30
N VAL A 665 -2.15 10.40 37.64
CA VAL A 665 -1.32 11.38 36.93
C VAL A 665 -1.83 12.78 37.23
N GLN A 666 -0.93 13.66 37.65
CA GLN A 666 -1.24 15.04 38.01
C GLN A 666 -0.36 16.01 37.20
N ASN A 667 -0.97 17.03 36.60
CA ASN A 667 -0.27 18.12 35.89
C ASN A 667 0.70 17.62 34.79
N ALA A 668 0.36 16.53 34.12
CA ALA A 668 1.16 16.05 33.00
C ALA A 668 0.96 16.96 31.79
N TRP A 669 2.04 17.33 31.11
CA TRP A 669 2.00 18.21 29.96
C TRP A 669 2.20 17.43 28.66
N PHE A 670 1.38 17.69 27.65
CA PHE A 670 1.63 17.17 26.30
C PHE A 670 2.74 17.96 25.60
N SER A 671 3.92 17.36 25.45
CA SER A 671 5.00 17.94 24.64
C SER A 671 4.49 18.18 23.21
N GLY A 672 4.56 19.41 22.71
CA GLY A 672 4.06 19.76 21.37
C GLY A 672 2.62 20.30 21.33
N TYR A 673 1.95 20.47 22.47
CA TYR A 673 0.65 21.14 22.50
C TYR A 673 0.77 22.64 22.15
N GLU A 674 -0.02 23.09 21.18
CA GLU A 674 -0.41 24.49 20.96
C GLU A 674 -1.95 24.61 21.12
N GLU A 675 -2.51 25.82 21.11
CA GLU A 675 -3.96 25.99 21.32
C GLU A 675 -4.73 25.69 20.01
N THR A 676 -5.68 24.74 20.00
CA THR A 676 -6.49 24.42 18.79
C THR A 676 -7.97 24.26 19.09
N HIS A 677 -8.80 24.58 18.10
CA HIS A 677 -10.25 24.42 18.19
C HIS A 677 -10.76 23.03 17.76
N ASP A 678 -9.90 22.04 17.51
CA ASP A 678 -10.30 20.69 17.03
C ASP A 678 -9.93 19.56 18.01
N ASN A 679 -10.03 19.82 19.31
CA ASN A 679 -9.87 18.78 20.33
C ASN A 679 -11.13 17.92 20.43
N ARG A 680 -11.00 16.65 20.03
CA ARG A 680 -12.08 15.64 20.00
C ARG A 680 -11.74 14.49 20.96
N PRO A 681 -12.38 14.41 22.14
CA PRO A 681 -12.15 13.33 23.10
C PRO A 681 -12.49 11.97 22.48
N GLY A 682 -11.76 10.92 22.86
CA GLY A 682 -11.96 9.57 22.34
C GLY A 682 -11.42 8.47 23.25
N VAL A 683 -11.72 7.23 22.91
CA VAL A 683 -11.30 6.03 23.64
C VAL A 683 -10.75 4.98 22.68
N GLY A 684 -10.02 3.99 23.19
CA GLY A 684 -9.28 3.07 22.34
C GLY A 684 -8.42 2.06 23.09
N GLY A 685 -7.46 1.48 22.37
CA GLY A 685 -6.43 0.62 22.95
C GLY A 685 -5.24 0.46 22.01
N TYR A 686 -4.16 -0.15 22.51
CA TYR A 686 -2.97 -0.36 21.69
C TYR A 686 -2.38 -1.76 21.85
N TYR A 687 -2.49 -2.56 20.78
CA TYR A 687 -2.28 -4.01 20.85
C TYR A 687 -1.23 -4.53 19.84
N TRP A 688 -0.40 -3.65 19.27
CA TRP A 688 0.70 -3.98 18.35
C TRP A 688 0.34 -4.97 17.25
N ASP A 689 0.66 -6.25 17.40
CA ASP A 689 0.42 -7.32 16.43
C ASP A 689 -0.55 -8.39 16.95
N GLN A 690 -1.16 -8.16 18.12
CA GLN A 690 -2.03 -9.12 18.77
C GLN A 690 -3.51 -8.73 18.64
N PRO A 691 -4.40 -9.72 18.50
CA PRO A 691 -5.82 -9.47 18.57
C PRO A 691 -6.21 -9.05 19.99
N ALA A 692 -7.16 -8.13 20.09
CA ALA A 692 -7.70 -7.69 21.36
C ALA A 692 -9.10 -7.09 21.21
N ARG A 693 -9.89 -7.23 22.27
CA ARG A 693 -11.24 -6.72 22.37
C ARG A 693 -11.39 -5.94 23.68
N ILE A 694 -11.88 -4.72 23.57
CA ILE A 694 -12.08 -3.80 24.69
C ILE A 694 -13.46 -3.18 24.60
N SER A 695 -14.07 -2.91 25.76
CA SER A 695 -15.33 -2.16 25.83
C SER A 695 -15.24 -0.93 26.71
N PHE A 696 -16.06 0.07 26.39
CA PHE A 696 -16.23 1.29 27.15
C PHE A 696 -17.72 1.54 27.41
N SER A 697 -18.07 1.92 28.64
CA SER A 697 -19.45 2.11 29.10
C SER A 697 -19.54 3.29 30.06
N ASP A 698 -20.76 3.74 30.38
CA ASP A 698 -21.02 4.85 31.30
C ASP A 698 -20.22 6.12 30.95
N LEU A 699 -20.07 6.39 29.65
CA LEU A 699 -19.25 7.50 29.17
C LEU A 699 -19.96 8.83 29.37
N GLU A 700 -19.28 9.75 30.07
CA GLU A 700 -19.82 11.06 30.42
C GLU A 700 -18.77 12.15 30.16
N LEU A 701 -19.20 13.21 29.47
CA LEU A 701 -18.38 14.38 29.14
C LEU A 701 -18.86 15.59 29.93
N HIS A 702 -17.92 16.33 30.51
CA HIS A 702 -18.18 17.58 31.25
C HIS A 702 -17.30 18.71 30.75
N ARG A 703 -17.85 19.92 30.76
CA ARG A 703 -17.08 21.14 30.53
C ARG A 703 -16.32 21.53 31.78
N LEU A 704 -15.05 21.85 31.61
CA LEU A 704 -14.24 22.44 32.69
C LEU A 704 -14.25 23.95 32.55
N MET A 705 -14.29 24.65 33.69
CA MET A 705 -14.08 26.09 33.70
C MET A 705 -12.59 26.38 33.46
N PRO A 706 -12.25 27.42 32.65
CA PRO A 706 -10.88 27.79 32.32
C PRO A 706 -9.95 27.98 33.52
#